data_AF-C0NFE9-F1
#
_entry.id   AF-C0NFE9-F1
#
_cell.length_a   1.000
_cell.length_b   1.000
_cell.length_c   1.000
_cell.angle_alpha   90.00
_cell.angle_beta   90.00
_cell.angle_gamma   90.00
#
_symmetry.space_group_name_H-M   'P 1'
#
loop_
_entity.id
_entity.type
_entity.pdbx_description
1 polymer ?
#
loop_
_entity_poly.entity_id
_entity_poly.type
_entity_poly.pdbx_seq_one_letter_code
_entity_poly.pdbx_strand_id
1 'polypeptide(L)'
;MPRLQFTPWKELSELLSIRSKFYPSMTTDGEPADMRARACSTVWVWKLRGNLPHAVEATALLTDAILHDDDARKHSIFSIRATYSAAFCRFVTGLVDSKLYGRKQTMFQRAMELGLPASFVELRHEATHRELPALTVLRNAAHRSLEWLWEFYWAGLGDIEVADAGMDVQEPNGVFPFTKNEIQRTLKNAVLGENSLSESYATRGSRKSESFPGLKNVALICRYRQGELTVSKTLLEHGILVPVGRTLGSSMESAFSTWDTFLKELCQQQPTFLTTLSDELVRVLADKDNTAMEEDPYSEAIYLWLDHLLNSSTWATPRRLYLSTCHLDAACHNATGYWARHLRSLINRYSHKLDINTSKIGNGYGASEFDTDVRAVALGLEDPADVDADLDSNLLRNYGWDDPVILRSMHMNLTPQDTGQTKRLARMFEGPMLQKISIFLGGKIFVGGRTFSRLATPGISVFKRKMHIESIPMWTGTGNNYAYLISDEVSKDAMIVDPAHPPEVIPTLKSHIDSGKINLKAIINTHHHPDHAGGNERILEQFGKLPIIGGRDCLSVTKTPKHGETFKIGERVQVTALHTPCHTQDSICYFAEDGDQRVVFTGDTLFIGGCGRFFEGTAEQMNNALNHILAGLPDDTKVYLHNVFMRVNDPEIQKATKKTNPVDVMHALREMKNNIPSKPAVQKI
;
A
#
# COMPACT_ATOMS: atom_id res chain seq x y z
N MET A 1 -10.78 13.32 -36.01
CA MET A 1 -11.22 13.48 -34.60
C MET A 1 -10.01 13.30 -33.70
N PRO A 2 -9.81 14.12 -32.66
CA PRO A 2 -8.76 13.85 -31.67
C PRO A 2 -9.03 12.48 -31.04
N ARG A 3 -8.01 11.61 -31.00
CA ARG A 3 -8.09 10.35 -30.24
C ARG A 3 -7.97 10.74 -28.77
N LEU A 4 -9.05 10.58 -28.01
CA LEU A 4 -8.98 10.69 -26.55
C LEU A 4 -8.03 9.60 -26.05
N GLN A 5 -6.96 9.99 -25.36
CA GLN A 5 -6.03 9.08 -24.71
C GLN A 5 -6.21 9.20 -23.20
N PHE A 6 -6.77 8.16 -22.58
CA PHE A 6 -6.89 8.09 -21.14
C PHE A 6 -5.53 7.76 -20.53
N THR A 7 -5.02 8.66 -19.70
CA THR A 7 -3.78 8.48 -18.94
C THR A 7 -4.10 8.14 -17.47
N PRO A 8 -3.25 7.38 -16.77
CA PRO A 8 -3.49 7.05 -15.37
C PRO A 8 -3.14 8.20 -14.40
N TRP A 9 -2.34 9.17 -14.85
CA TRP A 9 -2.15 10.47 -14.20
C TRP A 9 -3.24 11.45 -14.63
N LYS A 10 -3.59 12.39 -13.74
CA LYS A 10 -4.60 13.42 -14.01
C LYS A 10 -4.05 14.52 -14.92
N GLU A 11 -2.80 14.92 -14.67
CA GLU A 11 -2.15 16.04 -15.32
C GLU A 11 -0.72 15.66 -15.73
N LEU A 12 -0.21 16.28 -16.80
CA LEU A 12 1.16 16.02 -17.27
C LEU A 12 2.22 16.46 -16.25
N SER A 13 1.89 17.43 -15.39
CA SER A 13 2.69 17.82 -14.22
C SER A 13 2.98 16.65 -13.28
N GLU A 14 2.02 15.75 -13.05
CA GLU A 14 2.21 14.55 -12.22
C GLU A 14 3.24 13.59 -12.85
N LEU A 15 3.19 13.43 -14.17
CA LEU A 15 4.15 12.60 -14.92
C LEU A 15 5.56 13.20 -14.89
N LEU A 16 5.68 14.52 -15.06
CA LEU A 16 6.98 15.22 -14.98
C LEU A 16 7.56 15.19 -13.56
N SER A 17 6.72 15.27 -12.52
CA SER A 17 7.14 15.08 -11.13
C SER A 17 7.67 13.68 -10.87
N ILE A 18 7.09 12.65 -11.51
CA ILE A 18 7.61 11.28 -11.42
C ILE A 18 8.92 11.12 -12.21
N ARG A 19 9.03 11.76 -13.38
CA ARG A 19 10.29 11.82 -14.15
C ARG A 19 11.43 12.35 -13.30
N SER A 20 11.25 13.48 -12.61
CA SER A 20 12.29 14.09 -11.79
C SER A 20 12.67 13.26 -10.56
N LYS A 21 11.82 12.33 -10.12
CA LYS A 21 12.10 11.40 -9.01
C LYS A 21 12.87 10.16 -9.48
N PHE A 22 12.64 9.70 -10.71
CA PHE A 22 13.43 8.62 -11.32
C PHE A 22 14.80 9.12 -11.82
N TYR A 23 14.84 10.35 -12.36
CA TYR A 23 16.03 11.00 -12.92
C TYR A 23 16.25 12.34 -12.23
N PRO A 24 16.80 12.34 -10.99
CA PRO A 24 17.11 13.58 -10.30
C PRO A 24 18.19 14.36 -11.07
N SER A 25 17.95 15.65 -11.31
CA SER A 25 18.98 16.53 -11.87
C SER A 25 20.13 16.64 -10.86
N MET A 26 21.36 16.54 -11.35
CA MET A 26 22.57 16.78 -10.55
C MET A 26 22.65 18.26 -10.17
N THR A 27 21.93 18.68 -9.14
CA THR A 27 22.12 20.00 -8.54
C THR A 27 23.25 19.94 -7.53
N THR A 28 24.09 20.96 -7.49
CA THR A 28 25.32 21.05 -6.68
C THR A 28 25.10 21.12 -5.16
N ASP A 29 23.85 21.10 -4.70
CA ASP A 29 23.49 21.46 -3.32
C ASP A 29 22.91 20.25 -2.57
N GLY A 30 23.81 19.42 -2.04
CA GLY A 30 23.46 18.26 -1.21
C GLY A 30 22.85 17.08 -1.97
N GLU A 31 22.99 15.87 -1.44
CA GLU A 31 22.27 14.72 -2.00
C GLU A 31 20.77 14.87 -1.69
N PRO A 32 19.90 15.02 -2.71
CA PRO A 32 18.46 14.97 -2.47
C PRO A 32 18.07 13.60 -1.93
N ALA A 33 17.06 13.55 -1.05
CA ALA A 33 16.50 12.29 -0.58
C ALA A 33 16.08 11.43 -1.78
N ASP A 34 16.48 10.16 -1.79
CA ASP A 34 16.17 9.24 -2.87
C ASP A 34 14.66 8.97 -2.93
N MET A 35 13.98 9.60 -3.89
CA MET A 35 12.53 9.49 -4.07
C MET A 35 12.12 8.34 -5.00
N ARG A 36 13.06 7.51 -5.47
CA ARG A 36 12.81 6.41 -6.41
C ARG A 36 11.76 5.43 -5.91
N ALA A 37 11.81 5.04 -4.63
CA ALA A 37 10.83 4.11 -4.04
C ALA A 37 9.39 4.67 -4.05
N ARG A 38 9.25 5.98 -3.80
CA ARG A 38 7.96 6.68 -3.87
C ARG A 38 7.46 6.79 -5.31
N ALA A 39 8.37 7.01 -6.26
CA ALA A 39 8.05 7.02 -7.68
C ALA A 39 7.51 5.64 -8.13
N CYS A 40 8.18 4.55 -7.76
CA CYS A 40 7.71 3.17 -8.01
C CYS A 40 6.31 2.96 -7.44
N SER A 41 6.08 3.32 -6.18
CA SER A 41 4.77 3.17 -5.52
C SER A 41 3.65 3.93 -6.25
N THR A 42 3.94 5.16 -6.70
CA THR A 42 2.97 5.97 -7.46
C THR A 42 2.64 5.33 -8.80
N VAL A 43 3.66 4.81 -9.49
CA VAL A 43 3.49 4.09 -10.77
C VAL A 43 2.64 2.82 -10.58
N TRP A 44 2.81 2.09 -9.47
CA TRP A 44 1.96 0.95 -9.15
C TRP A 44 0.50 1.34 -8.92
N VAL A 45 0.23 2.48 -8.29
CA VAL A 45 -1.13 3.04 -8.18
C VAL A 45 -1.68 3.38 -9.57
N TRP A 46 -0.89 4.01 -10.45
CA TRP A 46 -1.30 4.30 -11.82
C TRP A 46 -1.63 3.05 -12.64
N LYS A 47 -0.88 1.98 -12.44
CA LYS A 47 -1.14 0.68 -13.07
C LYS A 47 -2.49 0.08 -12.67
N LEU A 48 -2.98 0.36 -11.46
CA LEU A 48 -4.31 -0.04 -11.02
C LEU A 48 -5.43 0.81 -11.64
N ARG A 49 -5.14 2.07 -12.02
CA ARG A 49 -6.11 3.00 -12.62
C ARG A 49 -6.35 2.75 -14.10
N GLY A 50 -5.39 2.20 -14.82
CA GLY A 50 -5.52 1.94 -16.25
C GLY A 50 -4.22 1.58 -16.94
N ASN A 51 -4.18 1.80 -18.26
CA ASN A 51 -3.02 1.46 -19.06
C ASN A 51 -1.87 2.43 -18.82
N LEU A 52 -0.76 1.89 -18.36
CA LEU A 52 0.47 2.61 -18.18
C LEU A 52 1.32 2.48 -19.45
N PRO A 53 1.95 3.56 -19.97
CA PRO A 53 2.92 3.41 -21.05
C PRO A 53 4.06 2.49 -20.62
N HIS A 54 4.47 1.60 -21.53
CA HIS A 54 5.51 0.60 -21.26
C HIS A 54 6.79 1.22 -20.71
N ALA A 55 7.20 2.39 -21.22
CA ALA A 55 8.38 3.09 -20.74
C ALA A 55 8.29 3.47 -19.26
N VAL A 56 7.11 3.90 -18.78
CA VAL A 56 6.89 4.26 -17.38
C VAL A 56 6.90 3.02 -16.49
N GLU A 57 6.25 1.93 -16.92
CA GLU A 57 6.28 0.66 -16.18
C GLU A 57 7.68 0.06 -16.11
N ALA A 58 8.39 0.03 -17.24
CA ALA A 58 9.74 -0.50 -17.32
C ALA A 58 10.71 0.30 -16.46
N THR A 59 10.58 1.64 -16.44
CA THR A 59 11.37 2.50 -15.55
C THR A 59 11.15 2.09 -14.09
N ALA A 60 9.88 1.99 -13.66
CA ALA A 60 9.56 1.61 -12.29
C ALA A 60 10.07 0.20 -11.94
N LEU A 61 9.92 -0.80 -12.82
CA LEU A 61 10.41 -2.16 -12.58
C LEU A 61 11.93 -2.24 -12.47
N LEU A 62 12.66 -1.54 -13.34
CA LEU A 62 14.12 -1.50 -13.32
C LEU A 62 14.63 -0.76 -12.08
N THR A 63 13.99 0.36 -11.74
CA THR A 63 14.31 1.10 -10.51
C THR A 63 14.00 0.28 -9.26
N ASP A 64 12.87 -0.43 -9.21
CA ASP A 64 12.51 -1.32 -8.09
C ASP A 64 13.52 -2.47 -7.94
N ALA A 65 14.04 -3.00 -9.06
CA ALA A 65 15.12 -3.99 -9.03
C ALA A 65 16.43 -3.43 -8.46
N ILE A 66 16.78 -2.18 -8.77
CA ILE A 66 17.94 -1.50 -8.19
C ILE A 66 17.74 -1.27 -6.69
N LEU A 67 16.57 -0.79 -6.27
CA LEU A 67 16.24 -0.59 -4.85
C LEU A 67 16.27 -1.91 -4.06
N HIS A 68 15.87 -3.02 -4.69
CA HIS A 68 15.96 -4.36 -4.09
C HIS A 68 17.41 -4.83 -3.91
N ASP A 69 18.33 -4.38 -4.76
CA ASP A 69 19.78 -4.64 -4.71
C ASP A 69 20.50 -3.72 -3.72
N ASP A 70 20.08 -2.46 -3.57
CA ASP A 70 20.62 -1.53 -2.56
C ASP A 70 20.47 -2.11 -1.13
N ASP A 71 19.45 -2.94 -0.91
CA ASP A 71 19.18 -3.70 0.32
C ASP A 71 19.80 -5.13 0.30
N ALA A 72 20.90 -5.37 -0.42
CA ALA A 72 21.52 -6.69 -0.64
C ALA A 72 21.83 -7.50 0.65
N ARG A 73 21.95 -6.84 1.81
CA ARG A 73 22.14 -7.54 3.10
C ARG A 73 20.91 -8.35 3.53
N LYS A 74 19.72 -8.01 3.01
CA LYS A 74 18.44 -8.68 3.32
C LYS A 74 18.03 -9.70 2.26
N HIS A 75 18.65 -9.68 1.09
CA HIS A 75 18.21 -10.46 -0.07
C HIS A 75 19.32 -11.38 -0.57
N SER A 76 18.98 -12.64 -0.88
CA SER A 76 19.94 -13.58 -1.45
C SER A 76 20.39 -13.14 -2.84
N ILE A 77 21.60 -13.51 -3.23
CA ILE A 77 22.15 -13.25 -4.57
C ILE A 77 21.22 -13.75 -5.69
N PHE A 78 20.55 -14.89 -5.47
CA PHE A 78 19.56 -15.44 -6.39
C PHE A 78 18.33 -14.54 -6.51
N SER A 79 17.80 -14.03 -5.39
CA SER A 79 16.66 -13.11 -5.40
C SER A 79 16.99 -11.84 -6.19
N ILE A 80 18.17 -11.27 -6.00
CA ILE A 80 18.60 -10.06 -6.72
C ILE A 80 18.71 -10.35 -8.22
N ARG A 81 19.40 -11.43 -8.62
CA ARG A 81 19.52 -11.83 -10.03
C ARG A 81 18.16 -12.10 -10.67
N ALA A 82 17.25 -12.74 -9.95
CA ALA A 82 15.89 -13.03 -10.43
C ALA A 82 15.07 -11.75 -10.63
N THR A 83 15.13 -10.80 -9.70
CA THR A 83 14.42 -9.51 -9.78
C THR A 83 14.93 -8.69 -10.97
N TYR A 84 16.25 -8.52 -11.14
CA TYR A 84 16.80 -7.84 -12.31
C TYR A 84 16.43 -8.55 -13.61
N SER A 85 16.54 -9.87 -13.66
CA SER A 85 16.21 -10.64 -14.86
C SER A 85 14.74 -10.47 -15.25
N ALA A 86 13.83 -10.49 -14.28
CA ALA A 86 12.41 -10.27 -14.51
C ALA A 86 12.12 -8.84 -15.00
N ALA A 87 12.70 -7.82 -14.37
CA ALA A 87 12.54 -6.43 -14.77
C ALA A 87 13.10 -6.18 -16.19
N PHE A 88 14.32 -6.65 -16.46
CA PHE A 88 14.99 -6.53 -17.75
C PHE A 88 14.24 -7.28 -18.86
N CYS A 89 13.81 -8.52 -18.61
CA CYS A 89 13.03 -9.28 -19.59
C CYS A 89 11.70 -8.60 -19.92
N ARG A 90 11.04 -7.98 -18.93
CA ARG A 90 9.83 -7.18 -19.17
C ARG A 90 10.12 -5.94 -20.00
N PHE A 91 11.17 -5.19 -19.68
CA PHE A 91 11.60 -4.03 -20.47
C PHE A 91 11.82 -4.39 -21.95
N VAL A 92 12.65 -5.40 -22.24
CA VAL A 92 12.95 -5.80 -23.62
C VAL A 92 11.70 -6.32 -24.31
N THR A 93 11.01 -7.30 -23.71
CA THR A 93 9.86 -7.96 -24.35
C THR A 93 8.74 -6.97 -24.66
N GLY A 94 8.44 -6.03 -23.75
CA GLY A 94 7.38 -5.04 -24.00
C GLY A 94 7.70 -4.05 -25.12
N LEU A 95 8.97 -3.89 -25.52
CA LEU A 95 9.37 -3.08 -26.68
C LEU A 95 9.36 -3.88 -27.99
N VAL A 96 9.92 -5.09 -27.97
CA VAL A 96 10.20 -5.85 -29.20
C VAL A 96 9.21 -6.98 -29.49
N ASP A 97 8.13 -7.12 -28.72
CA ASP A 97 7.12 -8.16 -28.98
C ASP A 97 6.46 -7.94 -30.35
N SER A 98 6.71 -8.89 -31.25
CA SER A 98 6.12 -8.98 -32.59
C SER A 98 4.60 -8.84 -32.63
N LYS A 99 3.89 -9.24 -31.56
CA LYS A 99 2.43 -9.18 -31.49
C LYS A 99 1.89 -7.77 -31.46
N LEU A 100 2.68 -6.78 -31.03
CA LEU A 100 2.21 -5.40 -30.89
C LEU A 100 2.04 -4.67 -32.23
N TYR A 101 2.76 -5.08 -33.28
CA TYR A 101 2.90 -4.26 -34.51
C TYR A 101 2.41 -4.94 -35.80
N GLY A 102 1.72 -6.08 -35.70
CA GLY A 102 1.06 -6.77 -36.83
C GLY A 102 2.00 -7.42 -37.87
N ARG A 103 3.24 -6.94 -38.01
CA ARG A 103 4.27 -7.52 -38.90
C ARG A 103 5.08 -8.56 -38.15
N LYS A 104 5.15 -9.79 -38.71
CA LYS A 104 6.03 -10.86 -38.22
C LYS A 104 7.49 -10.47 -38.46
N GLN A 105 8.09 -9.79 -37.49
CA GLN A 105 9.52 -9.52 -37.44
C GLN A 105 10.12 -10.23 -36.24
N THR A 106 11.40 -10.56 -36.33
CA THR A 106 12.13 -11.10 -35.18
C THR A 106 12.32 -10.01 -34.14
N MET A 107 12.49 -10.39 -32.87
CA MET A 107 12.82 -9.45 -31.80
C MET A 107 14.11 -8.66 -32.11
N PHE A 108 15.08 -9.29 -32.78
CA PHE A 108 16.30 -8.63 -33.25
C PHE A 108 16.04 -7.52 -34.27
N GLN A 109 15.24 -7.80 -35.30
CA GLN A 109 14.89 -6.80 -36.30
C GLN A 109 14.16 -5.61 -35.67
N ARG A 110 13.25 -5.88 -34.72
CA ARG A 110 12.54 -4.83 -33.98
C ARG A 110 13.45 -4.02 -33.06
N ALA A 111 14.38 -4.68 -32.37
CA ALA A 111 15.38 -3.99 -31.56
C ALA A 111 16.19 -3.00 -32.41
N MET A 112 16.66 -3.44 -33.59
CA MET A 112 17.38 -2.58 -34.53
C MET A 112 16.54 -1.39 -35.01
N GLU A 113 15.26 -1.60 -35.31
CA GLU A 113 14.35 -0.50 -35.72
C GLU A 113 14.14 0.54 -34.62
N LEU A 114 14.11 0.12 -33.35
CA LEU A 114 13.96 1.01 -32.19
C LEU A 114 15.29 1.62 -31.71
N GLY A 115 16.42 1.23 -32.29
CA GLY A 115 17.74 1.59 -31.77
C GLY A 115 18.08 0.93 -30.43
N LEU A 116 17.39 -0.16 -30.07
CA LEU A 116 17.71 -0.98 -28.91
C LEU A 116 18.88 -1.92 -29.25
N PRO A 117 19.93 -2.01 -28.42
CA PRO A 117 21.08 -2.87 -28.70
C PRO A 117 20.66 -4.34 -28.91
N ALA A 118 21.19 -4.99 -29.95
CA ALA A 118 20.90 -6.41 -30.22
C ALA A 118 21.33 -7.33 -29.05
N SER A 119 22.40 -6.97 -28.34
CA SER A 119 22.85 -7.66 -27.13
C SER A 119 21.79 -7.70 -26.02
N PHE A 120 20.83 -6.77 -26.00
CA PHE A 120 19.74 -6.81 -25.01
C PHE A 120 18.75 -7.94 -25.32
N VAL A 121 18.53 -8.23 -26.60
CA VAL A 121 17.69 -9.36 -27.04
C VAL A 121 18.37 -10.68 -26.68
N GLU A 122 19.70 -10.76 -26.87
CA GLU A 122 20.51 -11.92 -26.48
C GLU A 122 20.50 -12.14 -24.97
N LEU A 123 20.75 -11.09 -24.18
CA LEU A 123 20.74 -11.17 -22.72
C LEU A 123 19.36 -11.57 -22.18
N ARG A 124 18.28 -11.08 -22.79
CA ARG A 124 16.91 -11.50 -22.47
C ARG A 124 16.66 -12.96 -22.84
N HIS A 125 17.21 -13.46 -23.96
CA HIS A 125 17.14 -14.87 -24.32
C HIS A 125 17.89 -15.75 -23.31
N GLU A 126 19.09 -15.33 -22.88
CA GLU A 126 19.87 -15.99 -21.83
C GLU A 126 19.09 -16.06 -20.52
N ALA A 127 18.60 -14.93 -20.00
CA ALA A 127 17.86 -14.86 -18.74
C ALA A 127 16.55 -15.68 -18.73
N THR A 128 15.96 -15.97 -19.90
CA THR A 128 14.71 -16.73 -20.00
C THR A 128 14.94 -18.23 -20.24
N HIS A 129 15.93 -18.59 -21.05
CA HIS A 129 16.09 -19.95 -21.56
C HIS A 129 17.36 -20.65 -21.08
N ARG A 130 18.29 -19.93 -20.47
CA ARG A 130 19.57 -20.45 -19.98
C ARG A 130 19.71 -20.14 -18.49
N GLU A 131 20.93 -20.21 -18.00
CA GLU A 131 21.25 -19.75 -16.66
C GLU A 131 21.03 -18.23 -16.56
N LEU A 132 20.62 -17.75 -15.38
CA LEU A 132 20.50 -16.32 -15.15
C LEU A 132 21.85 -15.64 -15.40
N PRO A 133 21.90 -14.44 -15.99
CA PRO A 133 23.18 -13.76 -16.21
C PRO A 133 23.86 -13.40 -14.88
N ALA A 134 25.16 -13.12 -14.96
CA ALA A 134 25.94 -12.62 -13.83
C ALA A 134 25.36 -11.28 -13.32
N LEU A 135 25.46 -11.05 -12.02
CA LEU A 135 24.86 -9.86 -11.40
C LEU A 135 25.48 -8.56 -11.95
N THR A 136 26.77 -8.55 -12.25
CA THR A 136 27.46 -7.41 -12.88
C THR A 136 26.87 -7.05 -14.24
N VAL A 137 26.57 -8.07 -15.06
CA VAL A 137 25.93 -7.91 -16.37
C VAL A 137 24.50 -7.37 -16.20
N LEU A 138 23.73 -7.92 -15.25
CA LEU A 138 22.36 -7.47 -14.98
C LEU A 138 22.28 -6.03 -14.48
N ARG A 139 23.17 -5.63 -13.56
CA ARG A 139 23.27 -4.24 -13.07
C ARG A 139 23.58 -3.28 -14.22
N ASN A 140 24.61 -3.58 -15.01
CA ASN A 140 24.97 -2.76 -16.16
C ASN A 140 23.82 -2.66 -17.17
N ALA A 141 23.17 -3.78 -17.49
CA ALA A 141 22.04 -3.82 -18.40
C ALA A 141 20.85 -3.00 -17.88
N ALA A 142 20.56 -3.03 -16.58
CA ALA A 142 19.51 -2.22 -15.97
C ALA A 142 19.80 -0.72 -16.06
N HIS A 143 21.03 -0.28 -15.74
CA HIS A 143 21.42 1.13 -15.88
C HIS A 143 21.35 1.60 -17.33
N ARG A 144 21.91 0.83 -18.28
CA ARG A 144 21.81 1.16 -19.71
C ARG A 144 20.38 1.16 -20.24
N SER A 145 19.51 0.33 -19.67
CA SER A 145 18.08 0.33 -19.99
C SER A 145 17.40 1.61 -19.51
N LEU A 146 17.75 2.10 -18.31
CA LEU A 146 17.24 3.37 -17.79
C LEU A 146 17.76 4.58 -18.59
N GLU A 147 19.04 4.57 -19.03
CA GLU A 147 19.59 5.57 -19.94
C GLU A 147 18.86 5.56 -21.29
N TRP A 148 18.63 4.38 -21.86
CA TRP A 148 17.89 4.25 -23.11
C TRP A 148 16.44 4.73 -22.96
N LEU A 149 15.76 4.41 -21.85
CA LEU A 149 14.40 4.89 -21.54
C LEU A 149 14.35 6.41 -21.38
N TRP A 150 15.41 7.02 -20.85
CA TRP A 150 15.53 8.46 -20.78
C TRP A 150 15.48 9.08 -22.17
N GLU A 151 16.40 8.69 -23.04
CA GLU A 151 16.49 9.21 -24.41
C GLU A 151 15.26 8.88 -25.26
N PHE A 152 14.72 7.66 -25.12
CA PHE A 152 13.60 7.18 -25.93
C PHE A 152 12.25 7.80 -25.55
N TYR A 153 12.03 8.09 -24.26
CA TYR A 153 10.71 8.49 -23.76
C TYR A 153 10.76 9.75 -22.89
N TRP A 154 11.55 9.75 -21.82
CA TRP A 154 11.45 10.79 -20.79
C TRP A 154 12.00 12.15 -21.20
N ALA A 155 13.07 12.19 -22.00
CA ALA A 155 13.69 13.42 -22.51
C ALA A 155 12.78 14.15 -23.50
N GLY A 156 11.97 13.41 -24.25
CA GLY A 156 11.03 13.96 -25.23
C GLY A 156 9.73 14.52 -24.62
N LEU A 157 9.45 14.22 -23.35
CA LEU A 157 8.39 14.91 -22.62
C LEU A 157 8.88 16.34 -22.37
N GLY A 158 8.46 17.28 -23.20
CA GLY A 158 8.91 18.67 -23.08
C GLY A 158 8.82 19.18 -21.64
N ASP A 159 9.74 20.07 -21.28
CA ASP A 159 9.64 20.80 -20.02
C ASP A 159 8.44 21.73 -20.13
N ILE A 160 7.28 21.26 -19.70
CA ILE A 160 6.15 22.16 -19.56
C ILE A 160 6.59 23.17 -18.50
N GLU A 161 6.78 24.42 -18.94
CA GLU A 161 6.68 25.60 -18.09
C GLU A 161 5.44 25.40 -17.23
N VAL A 162 5.67 25.05 -15.97
CA VAL A 162 4.70 24.44 -15.05
C VAL A 162 3.38 25.21 -15.10
N ALA A 163 2.44 24.69 -15.90
CA ALA A 163 1.11 25.24 -16.02
C ALA A 163 0.28 24.70 -14.85
N ASP A 164 0.04 25.59 -13.88
CA ASP A 164 -1.04 25.57 -12.87
C ASP A 164 -1.15 24.38 -11.91
N ALA A 165 -0.17 23.48 -11.86
CA ALA A 165 0.00 22.56 -10.74
C ALA A 165 0.51 23.35 -9.51
N GLY A 166 -0.38 24.12 -8.88
CA GLY A 166 -0.15 24.82 -7.62
C GLY A 166 1.22 25.49 -7.52
N MET A 167 1.50 26.44 -8.42
CA MET A 167 2.78 27.16 -8.56
C MET A 167 3.70 27.02 -7.33
N ASP A 168 4.80 26.28 -7.48
CA ASP A 168 6.00 26.57 -6.71
C ASP A 168 6.27 28.06 -6.93
N VAL A 169 6.23 28.84 -5.86
CA VAL A 169 6.34 30.28 -5.99
C VAL A 169 7.77 30.59 -6.42
N GLN A 170 7.94 31.22 -7.58
CA GLN A 170 9.26 31.58 -8.09
C GLN A 170 9.99 32.46 -7.06
N GLU A 171 11.10 31.96 -6.54
CA GLU A 171 11.97 32.69 -5.63
C GLU A 171 12.66 33.83 -6.40
N PRO A 172 12.49 35.10 -5.99
CA PRO A 172 13.24 36.19 -6.58
C PRO A 172 14.74 35.88 -6.45
N ASN A 173 15.42 35.70 -7.59
CA ASN A 173 16.84 35.33 -7.68
C ASN A 173 17.22 33.94 -7.13
N GLY A 174 16.27 33.02 -6.93
CA GLY A 174 16.55 31.71 -6.32
C GLY A 174 16.90 31.78 -4.83
N VAL A 175 16.49 32.89 -4.16
CA VAL A 175 16.68 33.08 -2.72
C VAL A 175 15.33 32.94 -2.03
N PHE A 176 15.26 32.05 -1.04
CA PHE A 176 14.10 31.88 -0.18
C PHE A 176 13.76 33.21 0.52
N PRO A 177 12.58 33.81 0.27
CA PRO A 177 12.32 35.20 0.61
C PRO A 177 11.95 35.43 2.08
N PHE A 178 11.72 34.36 2.85
CA PHE A 178 11.31 34.47 4.25
C PHE A 178 12.48 34.24 5.19
N THR A 179 12.69 35.18 6.10
CA THR A 179 13.62 34.99 7.20
C THR A 179 13.01 34.05 8.24
N LYS A 180 13.87 33.35 8.99
CA LYS A 180 13.45 32.45 10.08
C LYS A 180 12.54 33.13 11.10
N ASN A 181 12.84 34.40 11.43
CA ASN A 181 12.07 35.22 12.37
C ASN A 181 10.66 35.54 11.86
N GLU A 182 10.50 35.74 10.55
CA GLU A 182 9.19 35.97 9.93
C GLU A 182 8.33 34.71 9.96
N ILE A 183 8.93 33.54 9.70
CA ILE A 183 8.24 32.25 9.80
C ILE A 183 7.79 32.01 11.24
N GLN A 184 8.66 32.23 12.22
CA GLN A 184 8.34 32.08 13.64
C GLN A 184 7.18 33.00 14.04
N ARG A 185 7.21 34.26 13.64
CA ARG A 185 6.12 35.21 13.89
C ARG A 185 4.83 34.78 13.20
N THR A 186 4.90 34.28 11.97
CA THR A 186 3.73 33.81 11.22
C THR A 186 3.10 32.58 11.87
N LEU A 187 3.89 31.62 12.33
CA LEU A 187 3.43 30.43 13.06
C LEU A 187 2.77 30.79 14.40
N LYS A 188 3.43 31.63 15.21
CA LYS A 188 2.86 32.10 16.48
C LYS A 188 1.58 32.89 16.29
N ASN A 189 1.53 33.78 15.30
CA ASN A 189 0.32 34.53 14.98
C ASN A 189 -0.80 33.61 14.47
N ALA A 190 -0.46 32.57 13.70
CA ALA A 190 -1.43 31.63 13.18
C ALA A 190 -2.13 30.84 14.30
N VAL A 191 -1.38 30.38 15.30
CA VAL A 191 -1.88 29.44 16.32
C VAL A 191 -2.22 30.11 17.65
N LEU A 192 -1.36 31.00 18.14
CA LEU A 192 -1.52 31.65 19.46
C LEU A 192 -2.29 32.97 19.38
N GLY A 193 -2.53 33.50 18.17
CA GLY A 193 -3.24 34.77 17.99
C GLY A 193 -2.47 36.00 18.48
N GLU A 194 -1.16 35.89 18.73
CA GLU A 194 -0.37 36.94 19.40
C GLU A 194 -0.17 38.25 18.61
N ASN A 195 -0.69 38.38 17.38
CA ASN A 195 -0.89 39.68 16.76
C ASN A 195 -2.07 39.63 15.79
N SER A 196 -3.18 40.26 16.18
CA SER A 196 -4.20 40.71 15.24
C SER A 196 -3.58 41.80 14.36
N LEU A 197 -2.99 41.41 13.22
CA LEU A 197 -2.62 42.39 12.19
C LEU A 197 -3.89 43.09 11.71
N SER A 198 -3.77 44.41 11.67
CA SER A 198 -4.75 45.42 11.26
C SER A 198 -5.82 44.92 10.29
N GLU A 199 -7.06 44.98 10.76
CA GLU A 199 -8.29 44.89 9.97
C GLU A 199 -8.24 45.79 8.74
N SER A 200 -7.84 45.24 7.61
CA SER A 200 -8.35 45.71 6.33
C SER A 200 -8.70 44.46 5.55
N TYR A 201 -9.94 44.40 5.05
CA TYR A 201 -10.54 43.27 4.32
C TYR A 201 -11.13 42.11 5.15
N ALA A 202 -11.80 42.38 6.27
CA ALA A 202 -12.75 41.42 6.85
C ALA A 202 -14.19 41.73 6.38
N THR A 203 -14.63 41.07 5.31
CA THR A 203 -16.04 41.03 4.91
C THR A 203 -16.83 40.14 5.87
N ARG A 204 -17.83 40.73 6.53
CA ARG A 204 -18.85 40.06 7.36
C ARG A 204 -19.60 39.00 6.55
N GLY A 205 -19.59 37.74 6.97
CA GLY A 205 -20.54 36.76 6.42
C GLY A 205 -20.23 35.29 6.68
N SER A 206 -21.06 34.67 7.50
CA SER A 206 -21.25 33.21 7.68
C SER A 206 -20.22 32.45 8.54
N ARG A 207 -20.75 31.64 9.46
CA ARG A 207 -20.07 30.74 10.42
C ARG A 207 -19.30 29.58 9.75
N LYS A 208 -18.48 29.86 8.74
CA LYS A 208 -17.72 28.84 8.02
C LYS A 208 -16.34 28.68 8.64
N SER A 209 -16.05 27.45 9.09
CA SER A 209 -14.74 26.85 9.41
C SER A 209 -13.69 27.85 9.89
N GLU A 210 -13.34 27.84 11.18
CA GLU A 210 -12.23 28.61 11.77
C GLU A 210 -10.90 28.24 11.09
N SER A 211 -10.68 28.76 9.89
CA SER A 211 -9.40 28.69 9.20
C SER A 211 -8.49 29.67 9.92
N PHE A 212 -7.40 29.16 10.50
CA PHE A 212 -6.39 30.03 11.11
C PHE A 212 -5.98 31.09 10.09
N PRO A 213 -6.08 32.40 10.38
CA PRO A 213 -5.76 33.46 9.43
C PRO A 213 -4.35 33.31 8.86
N GLY A 214 -3.41 32.84 9.69
CA GLY A 214 -2.04 32.59 9.30
C GLY A 214 -1.78 31.26 8.58
N LEU A 215 -2.74 30.31 8.55
CA LEU A 215 -2.56 29.02 7.85
C LEU A 215 -2.26 29.22 6.38
N LYS A 216 -2.99 30.11 5.70
CA LYS A 216 -2.76 30.41 4.28
C LYS A 216 -1.34 30.95 4.04
N ASN A 217 -0.82 31.75 4.97
CA ASN A 217 0.53 32.30 4.86
C ASN A 217 1.59 31.20 5.07
N VAL A 218 1.40 30.32 6.06
CA VAL A 218 2.33 29.19 6.27
C VAL A 218 2.27 28.20 5.11
N ALA A 219 1.08 27.87 4.62
CA ALA A 219 0.92 27.02 3.44
C ALA A 219 1.58 27.64 2.20
N LEU A 220 1.50 28.96 2.02
CA LEU A 220 2.22 29.67 0.96
C LEU A 220 3.74 29.55 1.13
N ILE A 221 4.27 29.72 2.35
CA ILE A 221 5.71 29.55 2.63
C ILE A 221 6.13 28.12 2.28
N CYS A 222 5.33 27.10 2.62
CA CYS A 222 5.62 25.70 2.31
C CYS A 222 5.65 25.38 0.80
N ARG A 223 5.05 26.20 -0.06
CA ARG A 223 5.11 26.06 -1.53
C ARG A 223 6.41 26.58 -2.15
N TYR A 224 7.33 27.09 -1.35
CA TYR A 224 8.67 27.39 -1.81
C TYR A 224 9.56 26.15 -1.68
N ARG A 225 10.60 26.06 -2.51
CA ARG A 225 11.44 24.85 -2.65
C ARG A 225 12.03 24.36 -1.33
N GLN A 226 12.47 25.29 -0.47
CA GLN A 226 12.99 25.01 0.87
C GLN A 226 11.98 25.34 1.99
N GLY A 227 10.73 25.63 1.62
CA GLY A 227 9.69 26.14 2.49
C GLY A 227 9.31 25.15 3.58
N GLU A 228 8.93 23.93 3.21
CA GLU A 228 8.57 22.88 4.18
C GLU A 228 9.70 22.59 5.16
N LEU A 229 10.92 22.42 4.65
CA LEU A 229 12.09 22.14 5.49
C LEU A 229 12.36 23.28 6.46
N THR A 230 12.26 24.53 6.00
CA THR A 230 12.50 25.70 6.85
C THR A 230 11.41 25.86 7.90
N VAL A 231 10.13 25.67 7.52
CA VAL A 231 9.00 25.69 8.47
C VAL A 231 9.13 24.58 9.50
N SER A 232 9.48 23.36 9.10
CA SER A 232 9.72 22.24 10.02
C SER A 232 10.86 22.55 10.99
N LYS A 233 12.00 23.05 10.50
CA LYS A 233 13.13 23.47 11.36
C LYS A 233 12.74 24.58 12.34
N THR A 234 11.93 25.55 11.91
CA THR A 234 11.42 26.59 12.79
C THR A 234 10.48 26.02 13.85
N LEU A 235 9.57 25.11 13.49
CA LEU A 235 8.66 24.45 14.46
C LEU A 235 9.39 23.71 15.58
N LEU A 236 10.60 23.19 15.31
CA LEU A 236 11.42 22.51 16.31
C LEU A 236 12.20 23.47 17.22
N GLU A 237 12.17 24.79 16.99
CA GLU A 237 12.78 25.73 17.94
C GLU A 237 12.12 25.68 19.33
N HIS A 238 12.93 26.02 20.34
CA HIS A 238 12.44 26.16 21.71
C HIS A 238 11.31 27.19 21.77
N GLY A 239 10.17 26.78 22.36
CA GLY A 239 8.99 27.61 22.54
C GLY A 239 7.99 27.60 21.40
N ILE A 240 8.09 26.67 20.43
CA ILE A 240 7.05 26.45 19.41
C ILE A 240 6.33 25.12 19.66
N LEU A 241 6.83 24.00 19.10
CA LEU A 241 6.27 22.67 19.40
C LEU A 241 6.71 22.15 20.78
N VAL A 242 7.90 22.58 21.24
CA VAL A 242 8.45 22.21 22.55
C VAL A 242 8.35 23.41 23.50
N PRO A 243 7.58 23.33 24.60
CA PRO A 243 7.44 24.42 25.56
C PRO A 243 8.78 24.85 26.19
N VAL A 244 8.95 26.16 26.42
CA VAL A 244 10.13 26.71 27.12
C VAL A 244 10.10 26.29 28.59
N GLY A 245 11.25 25.89 29.14
CA GLY A 245 11.38 25.52 30.55
C GLY A 245 10.80 24.16 30.92
N ARG A 246 10.53 23.30 29.92
CA ARG A 246 10.09 21.92 30.12
C ARG A 246 11.11 21.14 30.98
N THR A 247 10.61 20.36 31.94
CA THR A 247 11.40 19.38 32.70
C THR A 247 11.10 17.96 32.23
N LEU A 248 12.03 17.03 32.46
CA LEU A 248 11.89 15.62 32.09
C LEU A 248 10.60 15.03 32.69
N GLY A 249 9.86 14.24 31.91
CA GLY A 249 8.60 13.60 32.31
C GLY A 249 7.38 14.53 32.40
N SER A 250 7.52 15.83 32.13
CA SER A 250 6.37 16.73 32.05
C SER A 250 5.51 16.45 30.81
N SER A 251 4.18 16.61 30.96
CA SER A 251 3.20 16.29 29.91
C SER A 251 3.30 17.25 28.71
N MET A 252 3.13 16.70 27.50
CA MET A 252 3.06 17.45 26.23
C MET A 252 1.61 17.67 25.74
N GLU A 253 0.59 17.22 26.48
CA GLU A 253 -0.83 17.26 26.03
C GLU A 253 -1.33 18.65 25.66
N SER A 254 -0.90 19.68 26.41
CA SER A 254 -1.23 21.07 26.10
C SER A 254 -0.62 21.52 24.77
N ALA A 255 0.64 21.15 24.52
CA ALA A 255 1.33 21.46 23.26
C ALA A 255 0.68 20.71 22.09
N PHE A 256 0.34 19.43 22.25
CA PHE A 256 -0.38 18.66 21.24
C PHE A 256 -1.72 19.32 20.91
N SER A 257 -2.53 19.62 21.93
CA SER A 257 -3.85 20.24 21.75
C SER A 257 -3.76 21.61 21.04
N THR A 258 -2.72 22.38 21.33
CA THR A 258 -2.48 23.69 20.72
C THR A 258 -2.18 23.58 19.22
N TRP A 259 -1.36 22.61 18.82
CA TRP A 259 -0.81 22.52 17.45
C TRP A 259 -1.53 21.51 16.55
N ASP A 260 -2.24 20.53 17.11
CA ASP A 260 -2.87 19.42 16.37
C ASP A 260 -3.76 19.91 15.22
N THR A 261 -4.69 20.81 15.51
CA THR A 261 -5.64 21.31 14.50
C THR A 261 -4.91 22.06 13.39
N PHE A 262 -3.98 22.94 13.75
CA PHE A 262 -3.22 23.72 12.79
C PHE A 262 -2.37 22.84 11.87
N LEU A 263 -1.60 21.91 12.43
CA LEU A 263 -0.72 21.03 11.65
C LEU A 263 -1.53 20.10 10.74
N LYS A 264 -2.70 19.62 11.17
CA LYS A 264 -3.60 18.79 10.33
C LYS A 264 -4.13 19.57 9.14
N GLU A 265 -4.60 20.79 9.36
CA GLU A 265 -5.07 21.67 8.28
C GLU A 265 -3.92 22.05 7.33
N LEU A 266 -2.69 22.25 7.84
CA LEU A 266 -1.52 22.47 7.01
C LEU A 266 -1.19 21.25 6.14
N CYS A 267 -1.26 20.04 6.69
CA CYS A 267 -1.06 18.81 5.93
C CYS A 267 -2.13 18.61 4.83
N GLN A 268 -3.36 19.09 5.03
CA GLN A 268 -4.38 19.04 4.00
C GLN A 268 -4.06 19.98 2.82
N GLN A 269 -3.50 21.16 3.10
CA GLN A 269 -3.07 22.08 2.04
C GLN A 269 -1.73 21.70 1.41
N GLN A 270 -0.86 21.05 2.19
CA GLN A 270 0.46 20.60 1.77
C GLN A 270 0.70 19.14 2.21
N PRO A 271 0.24 18.15 1.41
CA PRO A 271 0.33 16.72 1.75
C PRO A 271 1.73 16.18 2.04
N THR A 272 2.78 16.81 1.50
CA THR A 272 4.18 16.42 1.72
C THR A 272 4.74 16.90 3.05
N PHE A 273 4.12 17.91 3.68
CA PHE A 273 4.63 18.56 4.88
C PHE A 273 4.81 17.60 6.06
N LEU A 274 3.87 16.66 6.27
CA LEU A 274 3.97 15.71 7.38
C LEU A 274 5.22 14.83 7.27
N THR A 275 5.56 14.39 6.06
CA THR A 275 6.79 13.63 5.80
C THR A 275 8.00 14.47 6.18
N THR A 276 8.07 15.70 5.67
CA THR A 276 9.20 16.62 5.94
C THR A 276 9.35 16.96 7.42
N LEU A 277 8.24 17.22 8.13
CA LEU A 277 8.25 17.45 9.58
C LEU A 277 8.72 16.20 10.35
N SER A 278 8.22 15.02 9.98
CA SER A 278 8.62 13.77 10.62
C SER A 278 10.10 13.46 10.40
N ASP A 279 10.63 13.72 9.21
CA ASP A 279 12.04 13.53 8.90
C ASP A 279 12.93 14.45 9.73
N GLU A 280 12.54 15.72 9.91
CA GLU A 280 13.31 16.66 10.74
C GLU A 280 13.23 16.28 12.23
N LEU A 281 12.07 15.84 12.73
CA LEU A 281 11.93 15.30 14.11
C LEU A 281 12.87 14.09 14.32
N VAL A 282 12.93 13.17 13.36
CA VAL A 282 13.83 12.01 13.44
C VAL A 282 15.28 12.44 13.34
N ARG A 283 15.61 13.39 12.45
CA ARG A 283 16.96 13.91 12.29
C ARG A 283 17.51 14.46 13.59
N VAL A 284 16.70 15.21 14.36
CA VAL A 284 17.10 15.71 15.68
C VAL A 284 17.49 14.58 16.64
N LEU A 285 16.76 13.46 16.64
CA LEU A 285 17.06 12.32 17.52
C LEU A 285 18.13 11.37 16.99
N ALA A 286 18.33 11.33 15.67
CA ALA A 286 19.24 10.42 14.97
C ALA A 286 20.62 11.03 14.68
N ASP A 287 20.77 12.35 14.87
CA ASP A 287 22.03 13.05 14.64
C ASP A 287 23.17 12.39 15.46
N LYS A 288 24.29 12.13 14.78
CA LYS A 288 25.44 11.41 15.35
C LYS A 288 26.13 12.22 16.44
N ASP A 289 26.09 13.54 16.30
CA ASP A 289 26.66 14.47 17.28
C ASP A 289 25.75 14.65 18.50
N ASN A 290 24.51 14.15 18.42
CA ASN A 290 23.58 14.25 19.53
C ASN A 290 23.89 13.18 20.58
N THR A 291 24.83 13.51 21.46
CA THR A 291 25.10 12.80 22.72
C THR A 291 24.01 13.08 23.77
N ALA A 292 22.78 13.42 23.35
CA ALA A 292 21.66 13.65 24.24
C ALA A 292 21.57 12.49 25.23
N MET A 293 21.83 12.83 26.50
CA MET A 293 21.68 11.91 27.60
C MET A 293 20.20 11.55 27.74
N GLU A 294 19.93 10.46 28.44
CA GLU A 294 18.56 10.07 28.85
C GLU A 294 17.81 11.22 29.53
N GLU A 295 18.54 12.16 30.14
CA GLU A 295 18.01 13.30 30.90
C GLU A 295 17.77 14.58 30.07
N ASP A 296 17.87 14.57 28.73
CA ASP A 296 17.57 15.75 27.90
C ASP A 296 16.05 15.96 27.71
N PRO A 297 15.44 17.01 28.32
CA PRO A 297 14.01 17.27 28.19
C PRO A 297 13.58 17.67 26.78
N TYR A 298 14.48 18.20 25.96
CA TYR A 298 14.14 18.59 24.58
C TYR A 298 14.01 17.34 23.70
N SER A 299 15.00 16.44 23.71
CA SER A 299 14.93 15.17 22.98
C SER A 299 13.74 14.30 23.41
N GLU A 300 13.39 14.26 24.71
CA GLU A 300 12.18 13.57 25.16
C GLU A 300 10.91 14.17 24.52
N ALA A 301 10.82 15.51 24.42
CA ALA A 301 9.65 16.16 23.82
C ALA A 301 9.52 15.86 22.32
N ILE A 302 10.64 15.83 21.59
CA ILE A 302 10.67 15.43 20.17
C ILE A 302 10.23 13.97 20.01
N TYR A 303 10.72 13.08 20.88
CA TYR A 303 10.28 11.68 20.90
C TYR A 303 8.78 11.55 21.17
N LEU A 304 8.24 12.31 22.13
CA LEU A 304 6.81 12.32 22.45
C LEU A 304 5.96 12.85 21.30
N TRP A 305 6.45 13.85 20.55
CA TRP A 305 5.79 14.29 19.31
C TRP A 305 5.75 13.19 18.26
N LEU A 306 6.85 12.48 18.03
CA LEU A 306 6.88 11.33 17.12
C LEU A 306 5.94 10.20 17.58
N ASP A 307 5.90 9.89 18.88
CA ASP A 307 4.95 8.93 19.44
C ASP A 307 3.50 9.38 19.24
N HIS A 308 3.19 10.66 19.46
CA HIS A 308 1.87 11.22 19.20
C HIS A 308 1.49 11.10 17.71
N LEU A 309 2.38 11.50 16.80
CA LEU A 309 2.15 11.36 15.35
C LEU A 309 1.91 9.90 14.95
N LEU A 310 2.68 8.95 15.51
CA LEU A 310 2.64 7.52 15.13
C LEU A 310 1.50 6.74 15.82
N ASN A 311 1.20 7.01 17.08
CA ASN A 311 0.32 6.18 17.92
C ASN A 311 -0.98 6.86 18.33
N SER A 312 -1.09 8.19 18.26
CA SER A 312 -2.34 8.86 18.62
C SER A 312 -3.45 8.54 17.61
N SER A 313 -4.67 8.39 18.13
CA SER A 313 -5.88 8.33 17.34
C SER A 313 -6.17 9.67 16.65
N THR A 314 -5.73 10.79 17.24
CA THR A 314 -5.95 12.14 16.67
C THR A 314 -5.23 12.33 15.33
N TRP A 315 -4.13 11.59 15.12
CA TRP A 315 -3.32 11.61 13.89
C TRP A 315 -3.56 10.43 12.95
N ALA A 316 -4.56 9.57 13.23
CA ALA A 316 -4.75 8.33 12.48
C ALA A 316 -5.02 8.51 10.99
N THR A 317 -5.74 9.58 10.60
CA THR A 317 -6.03 9.88 9.18
C THR A 317 -4.83 10.51 8.48
N PRO A 318 -4.25 11.65 8.95
CA PRO A 318 -3.07 12.23 8.30
C PRO A 318 -1.89 11.26 8.22
N ARG A 319 -1.67 10.45 9.27
CA ARG A 319 -0.62 9.43 9.27
C ARG A 319 -0.77 8.42 8.12
N ARG A 320 -2.00 7.95 7.87
CA ARG A 320 -2.26 6.99 6.79
C ARG A 320 -2.09 7.61 5.39
N LEU A 321 -2.38 8.90 5.25
CA LEU A 321 -2.36 9.60 3.97
C LEU A 321 -0.96 10.16 3.62
N TYR A 322 -0.24 10.65 4.63
CA TYR A 322 0.88 11.58 4.43
C TYR A 322 2.18 11.17 5.13
N LEU A 323 2.18 10.12 5.97
CA LEU A 323 3.39 9.66 6.67
C LEU A 323 3.92 8.36 6.08
N SER A 324 5.22 8.31 5.83
CA SER A 324 5.92 7.11 5.33
C SER A 324 6.90 6.58 6.38
N THR A 325 6.65 5.41 6.94
CA THR A 325 7.50 4.83 8.00
C THR A 325 8.86 4.35 7.52
N CYS A 326 9.00 3.96 6.25
CA CYS A 326 10.28 3.49 5.72
C CYS A 326 11.40 4.55 5.79
N HIS A 327 11.07 5.84 5.65
CA HIS A 327 12.03 6.94 5.79
C HIS A 327 12.48 7.11 7.25
N LEU A 328 11.54 7.03 8.19
CA LEU A 328 11.84 7.10 9.62
C LEU A 328 12.75 5.95 10.04
N ASP A 329 12.48 4.73 9.56
CA ASP A 329 13.31 3.54 9.85
C ASP A 329 14.71 3.65 9.25
N ALA A 330 14.82 4.09 7.98
CA ALA A 330 16.10 4.30 7.31
C ALA A 330 16.96 5.35 8.03
N ALA A 331 16.38 6.48 8.42
CA ALA A 331 17.07 7.53 9.16
C ALA A 331 17.54 7.05 10.55
N CYS A 332 16.80 6.14 11.18
CA CYS A 332 17.16 5.57 12.48
C CYS A 332 18.16 4.41 12.39
N HIS A 333 18.40 3.83 11.22
CA HIS A 333 19.13 2.56 11.08
C HIS A 333 20.56 2.63 11.64
N ASN A 334 21.28 3.71 11.35
CA ASN A 334 22.68 3.90 11.74
C ASN A 334 22.87 4.70 13.05
N ALA A 335 21.79 5.16 13.69
CA ALA A 335 21.88 6.01 14.87
C ALA A 335 22.02 5.20 16.17
N THR A 336 23.03 5.46 16.99
CA THR A 336 23.32 4.68 18.21
C THR A 336 22.87 5.35 19.51
N GLY A 337 22.40 6.59 19.45
CA GLY A 337 21.94 7.38 20.60
C GLY A 337 20.79 6.72 21.39
N TYR A 338 20.61 7.15 22.64
CA TYR A 338 19.54 6.67 23.52
C TYR A 338 18.17 6.84 22.84
N TRP A 339 17.81 8.06 22.45
CA TRP A 339 16.51 8.35 21.82
C TRP A 339 16.33 7.66 20.46
N ALA A 340 17.40 7.51 19.67
CA ALA A 340 17.36 6.74 18.42
C ALA A 340 16.99 5.25 18.64
N ARG A 341 17.50 4.61 19.71
CA ARG A 341 17.10 3.24 20.09
C ARG A 341 15.62 3.17 20.49
N HIS A 342 15.15 4.13 21.28
CA HIS A 342 13.74 4.21 21.67
C HIS A 342 12.83 4.46 20.47
N LEU A 343 13.26 5.31 19.53
CA LEU A 343 12.55 5.59 18.29
C LEU A 343 12.47 4.35 17.38
N ARG A 344 13.54 3.56 17.25
CA ARG A 344 13.46 2.26 16.56
C ARG A 344 12.45 1.32 17.20
N SER A 345 12.43 1.23 18.53
CA SER A 345 11.42 0.43 19.24
C SER A 345 10.00 0.95 18.99
N LEU A 346 9.83 2.28 18.97
CA LEU A 346 8.57 2.94 18.66
C LEU A 346 8.08 2.62 17.24
N ILE A 347 8.95 2.78 16.23
CA ILE A 347 8.66 2.47 14.83
C ILE A 347 8.36 0.98 14.67
N ASN A 348 9.15 0.09 15.26
CA ASN A 348 8.90 -1.36 15.23
C ASN A 348 7.56 -1.73 15.88
N ARG A 349 7.19 -1.13 17.01
CA ARG A 349 5.86 -1.34 17.61
C ARG A 349 4.75 -0.86 16.69
N TYR A 350 4.95 0.24 15.97
CA TYR A 350 3.99 0.74 15.01
C TYR A 350 3.89 -0.16 13.77
N SER A 351 5.01 -0.56 13.16
CA SER A 351 5.07 -1.50 12.04
C SER A 351 4.47 -2.84 12.42
N HIS A 352 4.76 -3.38 13.60
CA HIS A 352 4.15 -4.62 14.07
C HIS A 352 2.64 -4.48 14.35
N LYS A 353 2.17 -3.29 14.75
CA LYS A 353 0.72 -3.02 14.81
C LYS A 353 0.10 -3.01 13.40
N LEU A 354 0.81 -2.57 12.37
CA LEU A 354 0.38 -2.66 10.98
C LEU A 354 0.38 -4.13 10.50
N ASP A 355 1.44 -4.88 10.81
CA ASP A 355 1.62 -6.27 10.37
C ASP A 355 0.69 -7.25 11.08
N ILE A 356 0.37 -7.06 12.37
CA ILE A 356 -0.68 -7.85 13.03
C ILE A 356 -2.04 -7.58 12.37
N ASN A 357 -2.27 -6.36 11.88
CA ASN A 357 -3.52 -6.05 11.18
C ASN A 357 -3.57 -6.67 9.77
N THR A 358 -2.44 -6.99 9.13
CA THR A 358 -2.39 -7.71 7.84
C THR A 358 -2.34 -9.24 8.01
N SER A 359 -1.49 -9.76 8.90
CA SER A 359 -1.29 -11.20 9.12
C SER A 359 -2.49 -11.93 9.73
N LYS A 360 -3.35 -11.24 10.50
CA LYS A 360 -4.63 -11.84 10.95
C LYS A 360 -5.65 -12.06 9.83
N ILE A 361 -5.41 -11.58 8.61
CA ILE A 361 -6.30 -11.79 7.47
C ILE A 361 -5.86 -13.00 6.61
N GLY A 362 -4.63 -13.49 6.78
CA GLY A 362 -4.09 -14.59 5.98
C GLY A 362 -3.35 -15.61 6.81
N ASN A 363 -4.09 -16.52 7.44
CA ASN A 363 -3.72 -17.91 7.78
C ASN A 363 -4.39 -18.35 9.09
N GLY A 364 -5.64 -18.80 8.96
CA GLY A 364 -6.23 -19.75 9.91
C GLY A 364 -5.73 -21.16 9.64
N TYR A 365 -4.44 -21.41 9.83
CA TYR A 365 -3.90 -22.77 9.97
C TYR A 365 -2.81 -22.72 11.04
N GLY A 366 -3.08 -23.40 12.16
CA GLY A 366 -2.15 -23.51 13.27
C GLY A 366 -0.84 -24.14 12.82
N ALA A 367 0.24 -23.37 12.88
CA ALA A 367 1.57 -23.91 13.05
C ALA A 367 1.92 -23.68 14.52
N SER A 368 1.97 -24.78 15.26
CA SER A 368 2.35 -24.86 16.66
C SER A 368 3.71 -24.23 16.91
N GLU A 369 3.79 -23.57 18.06
CA GLU A 369 4.98 -23.25 18.83
C GLU A 369 6.18 -24.16 18.53
N PHE A 370 7.20 -23.61 17.89
CA PHE A 370 8.58 -24.06 18.05
C PHE A 370 9.26 -23.08 19.00
N ASP A 371 9.17 -23.42 20.28
CA ASP A 371 9.98 -22.86 21.35
C ASP A 371 11.34 -23.57 21.29
N THR A 372 12.36 -22.88 20.79
CA THR A 372 13.76 -23.29 20.97
C THR A 372 14.54 -22.12 21.53
N ASP A 373 14.63 -22.20 22.85
CA ASP A 373 15.52 -21.51 23.77
C ASP A 373 16.90 -21.19 23.16
N VAL A 374 17.13 -19.89 22.96
CA VAL A 374 18.40 -19.30 22.51
C VAL A 374 19.34 -19.28 23.70
N ARG A 375 19.98 -20.42 23.99
CA ARG A 375 21.15 -20.47 24.85
C ARG A 375 22.40 -20.16 24.02
N ALA A 376 22.81 -18.89 24.12
CA ALA A 376 24.11 -18.39 23.70
C ALA A 376 25.23 -19.21 24.35
N VAL A 377 25.89 -20.07 23.58
CA VAL A 377 27.23 -20.58 23.90
C VAL A 377 28.18 -20.00 22.87
N ALA A 378 28.77 -18.88 23.24
CA ALA A 378 29.85 -18.23 22.52
C ALA A 378 31.14 -19.03 22.71
N LEU A 379 31.59 -19.75 21.68
CA LEU A 379 32.97 -20.27 21.58
C LEU A 379 33.36 -20.41 20.11
N GLY A 380 34.51 -19.84 19.74
CA GLY A 380 35.29 -20.23 18.56
C GLY A 380 35.21 -19.28 17.36
N LEU A 381 35.90 -18.14 17.47
CA LEU A 381 36.40 -17.40 16.31
C LEU A 381 37.54 -18.23 15.71
N GLU A 382 37.33 -18.85 14.55
CA GLU A 382 38.40 -19.36 13.69
C GLU A 382 38.27 -18.75 12.30
N ASP A 383 39.42 -18.40 11.75
CA ASP A 383 39.67 -17.36 10.75
C ASP A 383 39.01 -17.53 9.37
N PRO A 384 38.71 -16.41 8.67
CA PRO A 384 38.21 -16.40 7.31
C PRO A 384 39.38 -16.60 6.32
N ALA A 385 39.49 -17.80 5.77
CA ALA A 385 40.39 -18.08 4.64
C ALA A 385 39.60 -18.65 3.45
N ASP A 386 39.78 -18.00 2.30
CA ASP A 386 39.52 -18.45 0.93
C ASP A 386 38.14 -18.99 0.57
N VAL A 387 37.27 -18.07 0.12
CA VAL A 387 36.20 -18.42 -0.83
C VAL A 387 36.43 -17.61 -2.10
N ASP A 388 37.10 -18.25 -3.05
CA ASP A 388 37.43 -17.79 -4.41
C ASP A 388 36.26 -17.06 -5.08
N ALA A 389 36.36 -15.74 -5.19
CA ALA A 389 35.42 -14.88 -5.91
C ALA A 389 35.83 -14.61 -7.37
N ASP A 390 36.83 -15.32 -7.90
CA ASP A 390 37.48 -14.96 -9.18
C ASP A 390 37.10 -15.86 -10.38
N LEU A 391 35.93 -16.52 -10.32
CA LEU A 391 35.44 -17.29 -11.47
C LEU A 391 34.75 -16.42 -12.54
N ASP A 392 34.19 -15.26 -12.16
CA ASP A 392 33.45 -14.37 -13.07
C ASP A 392 34.36 -13.58 -14.02
N SER A 393 35.61 -13.32 -13.62
CA SER A 393 36.60 -12.63 -14.46
C SER A 393 37.07 -13.49 -15.64
N ASN A 394 37.09 -14.82 -15.49
CA ASN A 394 37.49 -15.75 -16.55
C ASN A 394 36.42 -15.93 -17.65
N LEU A 395 35.14 -15.76 -17.32
CA LEU A 395 34.05 -15.81 -18.32
C LEU A 395 34.06 -14.60 -19.26
N LEU A 396 34.53 -13.44 -18.79
CA LEU A 396 34.63 -12.22 -19.61
C LEU A 396 35.65 -12.35 -20.75
N ARG A 397 36.70 -13.17 -20.57
CA ARG A 397 37.73 -13.42 -21.59
C ARG A 397 37.23 -14.19 -22.81
N ASN A 398 36.21 -15.03 -22.66
CA ASN A 398 35.68 -15.82 -23.78
C ASN A 398 34.82 -15.01 -24.77
N TYR A 399 34.47 -13.76 -24.44
CA TYR A 399 33.61 -12.91 -25.27
C TYR A 399 34.33 -11.73 -25.94
N GLY A 400 35.67 -11.78 -26.07
CA GLY A 400 36.40 -10.88 -26.96
C GLY A 400 36.58 -9.45 -26.45
N TRP A 401 36.45 -9.23 -25.14
CA TRP A 401 36.82 -7.99 -24.47
C TRP A 401 38.28 -8.07 -24.03
N ASP A 402 39.18 -7.80 -24.98
CA ASP A 402 40.47 -7.13 -24.80
C ASP A 402 41.20 -7.14 -26.16
N ASP A 403 40.89 -6.14 -26.98
CA ASP A 403 41.62 -5.87 -28.23
C ASP A 403 43.10 -5.59 -27.88
N PRO A 404 44.05 -6.46 -28.28
CA PRO A 404 45.47 -6.35 -27.91
C PRO A 404 46.24 -5.29 -28.71
N VAL A 405 45.55 -4.42 -29.46
CA VAL A 405 46.18 -3.27 -30.12
C VAL A 405 46.83 -2.28 -29.13
N ILE A 406 46.54 -2.35 -27.82
CA ILE A 406 47.21 -1.48 -26.83
C ILE A 406 48.27 -2.18 -25.96
N LEU A 407 48.34 -3.51 -25.85
CA LEU A 407 49.34 -4.15 -24.98
C LEU A 407 49.96 -5.40 -25.60
N ARG A 408 50.67 -5.22 -26.71
CA ARG A 408 51.72 -6.18 -27.08
C ARG A 408 52.85 -6.14 -26.04
N SER A 409 53.22 -7.34 -25.62
CA SER A 409 54.56 -7.76 -25.18
C SER A 409 55.04 -7.34 -23.79
N MET A 410 54.90 -8.26 -22.84
CA MET A 410 55.95 -8.77 -21.93
C MET A 410 55.37 -10.01 -21.21
N HIS A 411 55.63 -11.22 -21.74
CA HIS A 411 56.40 -12.32 -21.11
C HIS A 411 55.87 -12.79 -19.72
N MET A 412 55.75 -14.05 -19.31
CA MET A 412 55.98 -15.43 -19.78
C MET A 412 55.45 -16.36 -18.63
N ASN A 413 54.86 -17.52 -18.98
CA ASN A 413 54.77 -18.82 -18.27
C ASN A 413 54.68 -18.93 -16.73
N LEU A 414 53.68 -19.69 -16.21
CA LEU A 414 53.86 -21.00 -15.53
C LEU A 414 52.56 -21.57 -14.89
N THR A 415 52.59 -22.88 -14.65
CA THR A 415 51.59 -23.98 -14.54
C THR A 415 50.89 -24.25 -13.17
N PRO A 416 49.89 -25.17 -13.12
CA PRO A 416 48.85 -25.32 -12.07
C PRO A 416 48.99 -26.58 -11.16
N GLN A 417 48.21 -26.66 -10.05
CA GLN A 417 47.94 -27.85 -9.20
C GLN A 417 47.04 -27.39 -8.01
N ASP A 418 46.18 -28.13 -7.29
CA ASP A 418 45.58 -29.48 -7.34
C ASP A 418 44.57 -29.59 -6.16
N THR A 419 43.51 -30.41 -6.29
CA THR A 419 42.79 -31.18 -5.22
C THR A 419 42.14 -30.47 -3.99
N GLY A 420 40.93 -30.75 -3.47
CA GLY A 420 40.04 -31.92 -3.50
C GLY A 420 40.08 -32.72 -2.19
N GLN A 421 39.08 -32.60 -1.27
CA GLN A 421 38.70 -33.58 -0.21
C GLN A 421 37.49 -33.07 0.62
N THR A 422 36.23 -33.51 0.47
CA THR A 422 35.52 -34.74 0.92
C THR A 422 35.38 -35.01 2.43
N LYS A 423 34.15 -34.78 2.93
CA LYS A 423 33.26 -35.70 3.69
C LYS A 423 33.86 -36.62 4.76
N ARG A 424 33.45 -36.41 6.03
CA ARG A 424 32.89 -37.44 6.95
C ARG A 424 32.64 -36.86 8.34
N LEU A 425 31.40 -36.88 8.84
CA LEU A 425 31.01 -37.44 10.14
C LEU A 425 29.50 -37.20 10.37
N ALA A 426 28.70 -38.16 9.93
CA ALA A 426 27.31 -38.33 10.35
C ALA A 426 27.23 -39.70 11.03
N ARG A 427 26.63 -39.73 12.22
CA ARG A 427 26.05 -40.85 13.00
C ARG A 427 26.47 -40.72 14.46
N MET A 428 25.51 -40.39 15.34
CA MET A 428 25.44 -40.96 16.69
C MET A 428 24.08 -40.64 17.35
N PHE A 429 23.35 -41.72 17.61
CA PHE A 429 22.35 -41.96 18.67
C PHE A 429 20.91 -41.41 18.60
N GLU A 430 20.03 -42.35 18.25
CA GLU A 430 18.61 -42.47 18.57
C GLU A 430 18.40 -42.90 20.03
N GLY A 431 17.29 -42.48 20.65
CA GLY A 431 16.80 -42.99 21.93
C GLY A 431 15.44 -42.37 22.32
N PRO A 432 14.33 -43.14 22.37
CA PRO A 432 12.99 -42.62 22.63
C PRO A 432 12.57 -42.81 24.10
N MET A 433 12.16 -41.72 24.78
CA MET A 433 11.49 -41.76 26.08
C MET A 433 10.28 -40.82 26.05
N LEU A 434 9.15 -41.34 25.57
CA LEU A 434 7.83 -40.70 25.66
C LEU A 434 6.95 -41.56 26.56
N GLN A 435 6.78 -41.17 27.83
CA GLN A 435 5.65 -41.64 28.63
C GLN A 435 5.31 -40.68 29.79
N LYS A 436 4.11 -40.08 29.67
CA LYS A 436 3.13 -39.76 30.72
C LYS A 436 3.61 -38.98 31.95
N ILE A 437 3.32 -37.68 32.00
CA ILE A 437 2.72 -37.04 33.19
C ILE A 437 1.72 -35.97 32.70
N SER A 438 0.44 -36.32 32.77
CA SER A 438 -0.68 -35.37 32.78
C SER A 438 -1.19 -35.33 34.22
N ILE A 439 -1.82 -34.20 34.62
CA ILE A 439 -2.38 -33.85 35.95
C ILE A 439 -1.48 -32.88 36.74
N PHE A 440 -1.87 -31.60 36.77
CA PHE A 440 -2.11 -30.83 38.00
C PHE A 440 -2.80 -29.50 37.64
N LEU A 441 -4.14 -29.52 37.69
CA LEU A 441 -4.99 -28.33 37.77
C LEU A 441 -4.89 -27.73 39.18
N GLY A 442 -4.77 -26.39 39.26
CA GLY A 442 -5.28 -25.65 40.42
C GLY A 442 -4.31 -25.37 41.58
N GLY A 443 -3.13 -24.83 41.31
CA GLY A 443 -2.28 -24.23 42.35
C GLY A 443 -2.76 -22.83 42.74
N LYS A 444 -3.60 -22.74 43.79
CA LYS A 444 -3.87 -21.46 44.48
C LYS A 444 -2.60 -20.99 45.17
N ILE A 445 -1.99 -19.93 44.67
CA ILE A 445 -0.81 -19.30 45.30
C ILE A 445 -1.28 -18.46 46.49
N PHE A 446 -1.06 -18.97 47.70
CA PHE A 446 -1.14 -18.22 48.96
C PHE A 446 0.18 -17.45 49.14
N VAL A 447 0.15 -16.12 49.07
CA VAL A 447 1.27 -15.27 49.51
C VAL A 447 0.75 -14.35 50.62
N GLY A 448 1.46 -14.37 51.74
CA GLY A 448 1.02 -13.85 53.03
C GLY A 448 0.65 -12.37 53.06
N GLY A 449 -0.52 -12.10 53.62
CA GLY A 449 -0.66 -11.18 54.75
C GLY A 449 -0.66 -9.67 54.50
N ARG A 450 -0.62 -9.16 53.27
CA ARG A 450 -0.73 -7.70 53.02
C ARG A 450 -1.75 -7.36 51.95
N THR A 451 -2.84 -6.76 52.41
CA THR A 451 -3.89 -6.11 51.62
C THR A 451 -3.33 -4.91 50.88
N PHE A 452 -2.84 -5.10 49.67
CA PHE A 452 -2.72 -3.99 48.72
C PHE A 452 -4.05 -3.85 48.00
N SER A 453 -4.81 -2.81 48.36
CA SER A 453 -5.90 -2.30 47.54
C SER A 453 -5.28 -1.80 46.25
N ARG A 454 -5.14 -2.69 45.27
CA ARG A 454 -4.84 -2.29 43.89
C ARG A 454 -6.08 -1.54 43.42
N LEU A 455 -6.04 -0.21 43.57
CA LEU A 455 -6.90 0.72 42.86
C LEU A 455 -6.90 0.25 41.40
N ALA A 456 -8.01 -0.36 41.00
CA ALA A 456 -8.22 -0.78 39.64
C ALA A 456 -8.16 0.50 38.80
N THR A 457 -7.05 0.70 38.09
CA THR A 457 -6.92 1.77 37.11
C THR A 457 -8.04 1.57 36.09
N PRO A 458 -8.97 2.53 35.93
CA PRO A 458 -10.02 2.45 34.93
C PRO A 458 -9.43 2.87 33.57
N GLY A 459 -8.50 2.08 33.07
CA GLY A 459 -8.11 2.07 31.67
C GLY A 459 -8.65 0.79 31.08
N ILE A 460 -9.99 0.67 31.00
CA ILE A 460 -10.60 -0.35 30.16
C ILE A 460 -10.14 -0.01 28.74
N SER A 461 -9.02 -0.59 28.35
CA SER A 461 -8.74 -0.94 26.97
C SER A 461 -9.93 -1.79 26.56
N VAL A 462 -10.97 -1.12 26.06
CA VAL A 462 -12.15 -1.77 25.51
C VAL A 462 -11.59 -2.58 24.36
N PHE A 463 -11.41 -3.87 24.61
CA PHE A 463 -10.89 -4.83 23.66
C PHE A 463 -11.53 -4.53 22.31
N LYS A 464 -10.67 -4.35 21.29
CA LYS A 464 -11.03 -4.24 19.87
C LYS A 464 -11.93 -5.42 19.50
N ARG A 465 -13.24 -5.32 19.71
CA ARG A 465 -14.19 -6.18 19.01
C ARG A 465 -14.03 -5.84 17.53
N LYS A 466 -14.17 -6.80 16.62
CA LYS A 466 -14.04 -6.54 15.18
C LYS A 466 -15.20 -7.16 14.40
N MET A 467 -15.63 -6.45 13.36
CA MET A 467 -16.44 -7.02 12.30
C MET A 467 -15.57 -7.98 11.49
N HIS A 468 -16.10 -9.19 11.25
CA HIS A 468 -15.48 -10.18 10.38
C HIS A 468 -16.28 -10.31 9.09
N ILE A 469 -15.57 -10.42 7.96
CA ILE A 469 -16.17 -10.62 6.64
C ILE A 469 -15.46 -11.78 5.97
N GLU A 470 -16.22 -12.82 5.66
CA GLU A 470 -15.77 -13.98 4.89
C GLU A 470 -16.40 -13.94 3.50
N SER A 471 -15.56 -14.11 2.47
CA SER A 471 -16.03 -14.18 1.08
C SER A 471 -16.25 -15.65 0.70
N ILE A 472 -17.45 -15.97 0.22
CA ILE A 472 -17.84 -17.32 -0.18
C ILE A 472 -17.95 -17.32 -1.72
N PRO A 473 -17.03 -17.97 -2.45
CA PRO A 473 -17.11 -18.04 -3.90
C PRO A 473 -18.35 -18.82 -4.34
N MET A 474 -19.02 -18.33 -5.39
CA MET A 474 -20.20 -18.92 -5.99
C MET A 474 -19.98 -19.23 -7.48
N TRP A 475 -20.54 -20.36 -7.92
CA TRP A 475 -20.33 -20.99 -9.23
C TRP A 475 -18.84 -21.27 -9.50
N THR A 476 -18.10 -21.77 -8.51
CA THR A 476 -16.65 -22.00 -8.61
C THR A 476 -16.31 -22.80 -9.88
N GLY A 477 -15.48 -22.21 -10.74
CA GLY A 477 -15.06 -22.80 -12.01
C GLY A 477 -15.93 -22.47 -13.24
N THR A 478 -17.12 -21.89 -13.06
CA THR A 478 -18.00 -21.45 -14.17
C THR A 478 -18.42 -19.99 -14.11
N GLY A 479 -18.33 -19.36 -12.93
CA GLY A 479 -18.55 -17.94 -12.69
C GLY A 479 -17.62 -17.41 -11.61
N ASN A 480 -17.62 -16.09 -11.40
CA ASN A 480 -16.80 -15.41 -10.39
C ASN A 480 -17.67 -14.44 -9.57
N ASN A 481 -18.70 -14.97 -8.92
CA ASN A 481 -19.53 -14.20 -7.99
C ASN A 481 -19.21 -14.58 -6.54
N TYR A 482 -19.51 -13.71 -5.58
CA TYR A 482 -19.23 -13.95 -4.16
C TYR A 482 -20.43 -13.62 -3.28
N ALA A 483 -20.79 -14.51 -2.37
CA ALA A 483 -21.60 -14.14 -1.22
C ALA A 483 -20.67 -13.66 -0.10
N TYR A 484 -21.16 -12.80 0.80
CA TYR A 484 -20.36 -12.30 1.92
C TYR A 484 -21.02 -12.56 3.26
N LEU A 485 -20.35 -13.31 4.12
CA LEU A 485 -20.78 -13.52 5.48
C LEU A 485 -20.15 -12.45 6.37
N ILE A 486 -20.98 -11.55 6.89
CA ILE A 486 -20.57 -10.48 7.83
C ILE A 486 -21.04 -10.84 9.24
N SER A 487 -20.12 -10.83 10.22
CA SER A 487 -20.42 -11.21 11.60
C SER A 487 -19.78 -10.29 12.64
N ASP A 488 -20.50 -10.04 13.74
CA ASP A 488 -19.96 -9.39 14.94
C ASP A 488 -19.25 -10.42 15.83
N GLU A 489 -17.98 -10.19 16.15
CA GLU A 489 -17.14 -11.11 16.93
C GLU A 489 -17.74 -11.45 18.31
N VAL A 490 -18.38 -10.48 18.99
CA VAL A 490 -18.85 -10.66 20.38
C VAL A 490 -20.19 -11.34 20.46
N SER A 491 -21.21 -10.82 19.77
CA SER A 491 -22.53 -11.46 19.77
C SER A 491 -22.55 -12.74 18.92
N LYS A 492 -21.57 -12.89 18.02
CA LYS A 492 -21.54 -13.87 16.93
C LYS A 492 -22.69 -13.71 15.94
N ASP A 493 -23.52 -12.67 16.08
CA ASP A 493 -24.59 -12.42 15.15
C ASP A 493 -24.01 -12.16 13.76
N ALA A 494 -24.62 -12.77 12.76
CA ALA A 494 -24.13 -12.72 11.39
C ALA A 494 -25.27 -12.51 10.39
N MET A 495 -24.96 -11.89 9.27
CA MET A 495 -25.84 -11.78 8.11
C MET A 495 -25.09 -12.23 6.86
N ILE A 496 -25.80 -12.85 5.92
CA ILE A 496 -25.23 -13.32 4.66
C ILE A 496 -25.72 -12.40 3.52
N VAL A 497 -24.78 -11.82 2.79
CA VAL A 497 -25.03 -10.94 1.64
C VAL A 497 -25.02 -11.76 0.35
N ASP A 498 -26.06 -11.58 -0.47
CA ASP A 498 -26.25 -12.17 -1.81
C ASP A 498 -25.99 -13.70 -1.91
N PRO A 499 -26.66 -14.55 -1.10
CA PRO A 499 -26.44 -16.01 -1.09
C PRO A 499 -27.11 -16.74 -2.27
N ALA A 500 -26.78 -16.37 -3.50
CA ALA A 500 -27.48 -16.81 -4.70
C ALA A 500 -27.24 -18.27 -5.12
N HIS A 501 -26.16 -18.91 -4.63
CA HIS A 501 -25.80 -20.29 -4.97
C HIS A 501 -25.78 -21.20 -3.73
N PRO A 502 -26.96 -21.69 -3.28
CA PRO A 502 -27.08 -22.51 -2.07
C PRO A 502 -26.13 -23.72 -1.98
N PRO A 503 -25.82 -24.47 -3.05
CA PRO A 503 -24.91 -25.62 -2.95
C PRO A 503 -23.51 -25.28 -2.40
N GLU A 504 -22.99 -24.08 -2.64
CA GLU A 504 -21.68 -23.64 -2.12
C GLU A 504 -21.82 -22.77 -0.86
N VAL A 505 -22.92 -22.05 -0.70
CA VAL A 505 -23.15 -21.18 0.47
C VAL A 505 -23.60 -21.99 1.70
N ILE A 506 -24.51 -22.96 1.54
CA ILE A 506 -25.06 -23.75 2.65
C ILE A 506 -23.98 -24.49 3.45
N PRO A 507 -23.02 -25.22 2.84
CA PRO A 507 -22.00 -25.94 3.60
C PRO A 507 -21.19 -25.02 4.51
N THR A 508 -20.80 -23.85 4.02
CA THR A 508 -20.06 -22.85 4.80
C THR A 508 -20.90 -22.30 5.95
N LEU A 509 -22.14 -21.89 5.68
CA LEU A 509 -23.05 -21.41 6.74
C LEU A 509 -23.31 -22.48 7.79
N LYS A 510 -23.58 -23.72 7.36
CA LYS A 510 -23.84 -24.85 8.26
C LYS A 510 -22.63 -25.15 9.14
N SER A 511 -21.42 -25.20 8.58
CA SER A 511 -20.19 -25.41 9.36
C SER A 511 -19.99 -24.33 10.43
N HIS A 512 -20.24 -23.05 10.08
CA HIS A 512 -20.10 -21.94 11.02
C HIS A 512 -21.18 -21.92 12.10
N ILE A 513 -22.43 -22.28 11.76
CA ILE A 513 -23.54 -22.39 12.73
C ILE A 513 -23.33 -23.58 13.67
N ASP A 514 -23.04 -24.77 13.13
CA ASP A 514 -22.89 -26.01 13.90
C ASP A 514 -21.70 -25.94 14.88
N SER A 515 -20.62 -25.24 14.49
CA SER A 515 -19.47 -24.98 15.37
C SER A 515 -19.70 -23.87 16.41
N GLY A 516 -20.86 -23.20 16.38
CA GLY A 516 -21.17 -22.06 17.24
C GLY A 516 -20.27 -20.84 16.97
N LYS A 517 -19.67 -20.74 15.78
CA LYS A 517 -18.88 -19.58 15.35
C LYS A 517 -19.77 -18.38 15.02
N ILE A 518 -20.95 -18.64 14.45
CA ILE A 518 -21.93 -17.59 14.09
C ILE A 518 -23.34 -17.93 14.57
N ASN A 519 -24.16 -16.89 14.65
CA ASN A 519 -25.60 -16.91 14.86
C ASN A 519 -26.25 -16.18 13.69
N LEU A 520 -26.69 -16.92 12.67
CA LEU A 520 -27.23 -16.31 11.45
C LEU A 520 -28.58 -15.62 11.74
N LYS A 521 -28.64 -14.31 11.52
CA LYS A 521 -29.80 -13.46 11.85
C LYS A 521 -30.64 -13.05 10.66
N ALA A 522 -30.04 -12.84 9.49
CA ALA A 522 -30.74 -12.37 8.30
C ALA A 522 -29.96 -12.66 7.02
N ILE A 523 -30.66 -12.59 5.89
CA ILE A 523 -30.10 -12.50 4.56
C ILE A 523 -30.18 -11.05 4.10
N ILE A 524 -29.14 -10.55 3.45
CA ILE A 524 -29.10 -9.22 2.82
C ILE A 524 -28.97 -9.44 1.31
N ASN A 525 -29.78 -8.77 0.51
CA ASN A 525 -29.62 -8.73 -0.94
C ASN A 525 -29.36 -7.32 -1.45
N THR A 526 -28.41 -7.18 -2.36
CA THR A 526 -28.11 -5.93 -3.05
C THR A 526 -29.16 -5.57 -4.09
N HIS A 527 -29.70 -6.57 -4.82
CA HIS A 527 -30.81 -6.40 -5.76
C HIS A 527 -31.46 -7.74 -6.15
N HIS A 528 -32.56 -7.67 -6.90
CA HIS A 528 -33.41 -8.83 -7.18
C HIS A 528 -32.87 -9.87 -8.17
N HIS A 529 -31.77 -9.61 -8.88
CA HIS A 529 -31.32 -10.54 -9.92
C HIS A 529 -31.05 -11.94 -9.35
N PRO A 530 -31.34 -13.01 -10.14
CA PRO A 530 -31.21 -14.38 -9.65
C PRO A 530 -29.81 -14.74 -9.17
N ASP A 531 -28.76 -14.12 -9.71
CA ASP A 531 -27.39 -14.34 -9.28
C ASP A 531 -26.97 -13.57 -8.01
N HIS A 532 -27.93 -12.91 -7.36
CA HIS A 532 -27.83 -12.25 -6.05
C HIS A 532 -28.88 -12.77 -5.05
N ALA A 533 -30.17 -12.73 -5.42
CA ALA A 533 -31.30 -13.08 -4.56
C ALA A 533 -31.86 -14.49 -4.80
N GLY A 534 -31.44 -15.17 -5.88
CA GLY A 534 -32.07 -16.43 -6.32
C GLY A 534 -31.90 -17.63 -5.38
N GLY A 535 -31.00 -17.55 -4.40
CA GLY A 535 -30.79 -18.62 -3.42
C GLY A 535 -31.60 -18.48 -2.13
N ASN A 536 -32.31 -17.36 -1.93
CA ASN A 536 -32.97 -17.00 -0.68
C ASN A 536 -33.90 -18.10 -0.14
N GLU A 537 -34.84 -18.58 -0.96
CA GLU A 537 -35.82 -19.60 -0.54
C GLU A 537 -35.14 -20.88 -0.08
N ARG A 538 -34.12 -21.35 -0.81
CA ARG A 538 -33.39 -22.56 -0.47
C ARG A 538 -32.55 -22.41 0.81
N ILE A 539 -32.03 -21.21 1.08
CA ILE A 539 -31.37 -20.89 2.34
C ILE A 539 -32.38 -20.92 3.49
N LEU A 540 -33.58 -20.36 3.30
CA LEU A 540 -34.66 -20.38 4.29
C LEU A 540 -35.17 -21.80 4.58
N GLU A 541 -35.27 -22.66 3.56
CA GLU A 541 -35.62 -24.08 3.75
C GLU A 541 -34.62 -24.80 4.65
N GLN A 542 -33.33 -24.46 4.54
CA GLN A 542 -32.26 -25.13 5.28
C GLN A 542 -32.07 -24.60 6.71
N PHE A 543 -32.23 -23.28 6.92
CA PHE A 543 -31.91 -22.62 8.19
C PHE A 543 -33.14 -22.05 8.93
N GLY A 544 -34.34 -22.21 8.37
CA GLY A 544 -35.58 -21.71 8.93
C GLY A 544 -35.90 -20.27 8.54
N LYS A 545 -36.94 -19.70 9.16
CA LYS A 545 -37.44 -18.36 8.85
C LYS A 545 -36.47 -17.29 9.35
N LEU A 546 -35.72 -16.70 8.43
CA LEU A 546 -34.87 -15.54 8.63
C LEU A 546 -35.47 -14.32 7.90
N PRO A 547 -35.35 -13.10 8.45
CA PRO A 547 -35.58 -11.89 7.69
C PRO A 547 -34.69 -11.82 6.45
N ILE A 548 -35.27 -11.43 5.32
CA ILE A 548 -34.56 -11.03 4.10
C ILE A 548 -34.68 -9.51 3.96
N ILE A 549 -33.53 -8.85 3.96
CA ILE A 549 -33.37 -7.40 3.82
C ILE A 549 -32.87 -7.12 2.40
N GLY A 550 -33.61 -6.35 1.61
CA GLY A 550 -33.25 -6.15 0.21
C GLY A 550 -34.12 -5.13 -0.51
N GLY A 551 -33.84 -4.94 -1.80
CA GLY A 551 -34.74 -4.25 -2.72
C GLY A 551 -36.14 -4.87 -2.71
N ARG A 552 -37.16 -4.07 -3.02
CA ARG A 552 -38.58 -4.50 -2.96
C ARG A 552 -38.91 -5.68 -3.88
N ASP A 553 -38.11 -5.87 -4.92
CA ASP A 553 -38.32 -6.87 -5.97
C ASP A 553 -37.52 -8.15 -5.69
N CYS A 554 -36.70 -8.19 -4.63
CA CYS A 554 -35.93 -9.37 -4.22
C CYS A 554 -36.82 -10.56 -3.82
N LEU A 555 -36.43 -11.76 -4.22
CA LEU A 555 -37.14 -13.00 -3.91
C LEU A 555 -37.31 -13.18 -2.40
N SER A 556 -38.56 -13.34 -1.96
CA SER A 556 -38.96 -13.53 -0.56
C SER A 556 -38.55 -12.38 0.40
N VAL A 557 -38.32 -11.17 -0.12
CA VAL A 557 -37.94 -10.02 0.73
C VAL A 557 -38.97 -9.77 1.84
N THR A 558 -38.48 -9.53 3.05
CA THR A 558 -39.33 -9.26 4.23
C THR A 558 -39.23 -7.82 4.70
N LYS A 559 -38.10 -7.15 4.42
CA LYS A 559 -37.85 -5.77 4.79
C LYS A 559 -37.10 -5.06 3.67
N THR A 560 -37.64 -3.93 3.22
CA THR A 560 -36.97 -3.03 2.28
C THR A 560 -36.57 -1.75 3.00
N PRO A 561 -35.28 -1.57 3.35
CA PRO A 561 -34.82 -0.39 4.07
C PRO A 561 -34.90 0.85 3.17
N LYS A 562 -35.21 2.02 3.74
CA LYS A 562 -35.13 3.31 3.03
C LYS A 562 -33.67 3.73 2.82
N HIS A 563 -33.41 4.60 1.85
CA HIS A 563 -32.09 5.21 1.70
C HIS A 563 -31.69 5.93 3.00
N GLY A 564 -30.49 5.64 3.50
CA GLY A 564 -29.97 6.13 4.78
C GLY A 564 -30.51 5.41 6.03
N GLU A 565 -31.42 4.45 5.87
CA GLU A 565 -31.90 3.65 7.01
C GLU A 565 -30.78 2.76 7.54
N THR A 566 -30.65 2.71 8.87
CA THR A 566 -29.62 1.91 9.54
C THR A 566 -30.22 0.75 10.31
N PHE A 567 -29.49 -0.36 10.37
CA PHE A 567 -29.75 -1.50 11.24
C PHE A 567 -28.42 -2.03 11.79
N LYS A 568 -28.48 -3.00 12.72
CA LYS A 568 -27.27 -3.51 13.38
C LYS A 568 -27.09 -5.02 13.20
N ILE A 569 -25.84 -5.43 13.13
CA ILE A 569 -25.40 -6.83 13.33
C ILE A 569 -24.72 -6.87 14.71
N GLY A 570 -25.32 -7.61 15.64
CA GLY A 570 -24.98 -7.47 17.07
C GLY A 570 -25.28 -6.06 17.58
N GLU A 571 -24.48 -5.57 18.54
CA GLU A 571 -24.70 -4.25 19.13
C GLU A 571 -23.92 -3.10 18.47
N ARG A 572 -22.85 -3.43 17.72
CA ARG A 572 -21.89 -2.43 17.22
C ARG A 572 -21.85 -2.25 15.71
N VAL A 573 -21.94 -3.32 14.93
CA VAL A 573 -21.79 -3.23 13.48
C VAL A 573 -23.03 -2.54 12.93
N GLN A 574 -22.89 -1.26 12.56
CA GLN A 574 -23.97 -0.48 11.99
C GLN A 574 -23.94 -0.63 10.49
N VAL A 575 -25.06 -1.05 9.91
CA VAL A 575 -25.23 -1.19 8.46
C VAL A 575 -26.21 -0.12 7.99
N THR A 576 -25.78 0.70 7.04
CA THR A 576 -26.56 1.76 6.40
C THR A 576 -26.92 1.33 4.98
N ALA A 577 -28.21 1.36 4.65
CA ALA A 577 -28.70 1.07 3.31
C ALA A 577 -28.56 2.31 2.40
N LEU A 578 -27.85 2.16 1.29
CA LEU A 578 -27.59 3.21 0.31
C LEU A 578 -28.25 2.82 -1.02
N HIS A 579 -29.43 3.37 -1.29
CA HIS A 579 -30.09 3.15 -2.58
C HIS A 579 -29.23 3.64 -3.74
N THR A 580 -28.96 2.77 -4.70
CA THR A 580 -28.15 3.03 -5.89
C THR A 580 -28.88 2.52 -7.15
N PRO A 581 -30.11 3.03 -7.42
CA PRO A 581 -30.88 2.57 -8.56
C PRO A 581 -30.12 2.86 -9.85
N CYS A 582 -29.97 1.87 -10.72
CA CYS A 582 -29.60 2.02 -12.13
C CYS A 582 -29.49 0.65 -12.79
N HIS A 583 -28.60 -0.20 -12.23
CA HIS A 583 -28.42 -1.57 -12.70
C HIS A 583 -29.76 -2.30 -12.64
N THR A 584 -30.38 -2.27 -11.48
CA THR A 584 -31.82 -2.43 -11.26
C THR A 584 -32.36 -1.22 -10.49
N GLN A 585 -33.67 -0.98 -10.52
CA GLN A 585 -34.30 0.11 -9.76
C GLN A 585 -34.37 -0.18 -8.26
N ASP A 586 -34.29 -1.45 -7.86
CA ASP A 586 -34.28 -1.87 -6.47
C ASP A 586 -32.87 -2.06 -5.88
N SER A 587 -31.82 -1.65 -6.61
CA SER A 587 -30.43 -1.77 -6.18
C SER A 587 -30.12 -0.96 -4.91
N ILE A 588 -29.51 -1.63 -3.93
CA ILE A 588 -29.07 -1.10 -2.63
C ILE A 588 -27.64 -1.55 -2.37
N CYS A 589 -26.73 -0.59 -2.19
CA CYS A 589 -25.43 -0.81 -1.57
C CYS A 589 -25.56 -0.81 -0.05
N TYR A 590 -24.81 -1.65 0.66
CA TYR A 590 -24.81 -1.69 2.12
C TYR A 590 -23.47 -1.27 2.68
N PHE A 591 -23.46 -0.14 3.38
CA PHE A 591 -22.26 0.40 4.04
C PHE A 591 -22.25 -0.02 5.51
N ALA A 592 -21.28 -0.83 5.90
CA ALA A 592 -21.15 -1.36 7.26
C ALA A 592 -19.95 -0.73 7.98
N GLU A 593 -20.20 -0.29 9.20
CA GLU A 593 -19.21 0.37 10.06
C GLU A 593 -19.09 -0.36 11.40
N ASP A 594 -17.86 -0.57 11.83
CA ASP A 594 -17.53 -1.07 13.16
C ASP A 594 -16.28 -0.36 13.70
N GLY A 595 -16.49 0.74 14.42
CA GLY A 595 -15.41 1.59 14.91
C GLY A 595 -14.64 2.26 13.77
N ASP A 596 -13.38 1.89 13.58
CA ASP A 596 -12.51 2.38 12.51
C ASP A 596 -12.53 1.51 11.23
N GLN A 597 -13.29 0.40 11.25
CA GLN A 597 -13.48 -0.46 10.09
C GLN A 597 -14.73 -0.05 9.32
N ARG A 598 -14.57 0.16 8.01
CA ARG A 598 -15.65 0.55 7.10
C ARG A 598 -15.58 -0.27 5.84
N VAL A 599 -16.72 -0.80 5.43
CA VAL A 599 -16.85 -1.58 4.20
C VAL A 599 -18.13 -1.24 3.48
N VAL A 600 -18.17 -1.44 2.17
CA VAL A 600 -19.40 -1.32 1.38
C VAL A 600 -19.58 -2.51 0.45
N PHE A 601 -20.75 -3.13 0.49
CA PHE A 601 -21.19 -4.17 -0.44
C PHE A 601 -21.97 -3.50 -1.56
N THR A 602 -21.47 -3.60 -2.79
CA THR A 602 -21.99 -2.77 -3.91
C THR A 602 -22.81 -3.53 -4.95
N GLY A 603 -22.93 -4.85 -4.82
CA GLY A 603 -23.62 -5.69 -5.79
C GLY A 603 -23.05 -5.46 -7.19
N ASP A 604 -23.95 -5.14 -8.12
CA ASP A 604 -23.61 -4.77 -9.50
C ASP A 604 -23.60 -3.24 -9.74
N THR A 605 -23.59 -2.41 -8.69
CA THR A 605 -23.48 -0.94 -8.86
C THR A 605 -22.08 -0.53 -9.29
N LEU A 606 -21.05 -1.00 -8.57
CA LEU A 606 -19.64 -0.69 -8.80
C LEU A 606 -18.85 -1.99 -8.99
N PHE A 607 -17.90 -1.99 -9.93
CA PHE A 607 -16.93 -3.07 -10.18
C PHE A 607 -15.50 -2.54 -10.17
N ILE A 608 -14.51 -3.44 -10.19
CA ILE A 608 -13.13 -3.05 -10.48
C ILE A 608 -13.08 -2.50 -11.91
N GLY A 609 -12.86 -1.19 -12.04
CA GLY A 609 -12.73 -0.52 -13.33
C GLY A 609 -14.05 -0.32 -14.10
N GLY A 610 -15.22 -0.36 -13.43
CA GLY A 610 -16.49 -0.10 -14.12
C GLY A 610 -17.73 -0.18 -13.22
N CYS A 611 -18.89 -0.32 -13.84
CA CYS A 611 -20.21 -0.46 -13.19
C CYS A 611 -21.09 -1.49 -13.90
N GLY A 612 -22.19 -1.89 -13.27
CA GLY A 612 -23.18 -2.80 -13.84
C GLY A 612 -23.86 -2.27 -15.09
N ARG A 613 -24.47 -3.18 -15.87
CA ARG A 613 -25.30 -2.80 -17.03
C ARG A 613 -26.52 -2.04 -16.54
N PHE A 614 -26.93 -0.98 -17.25
CA PHE A 614 -28.15 -0.25 -16.91
C PHE A 614 -29.37 -1.02 -17.46
N PHE A 615 -29.83 -2.06 -16.78
CA PHE A 615 -31.00 -2.81 -17.26
C PHE A 615 -32.28 -1.99 -17.09
N GLU A 616 -32.40 -1.24 -16.00
CA GLU A 616 -33.65 -0.60 -15.63
C GLU A 616 -33.53 0.92 -15.42
N GLY A 617 -32.32 1.48 -15.46
CA GLY A 617 -32.07 2.89 -15.13
C GLY A 617 -31.25 3.68 -16.14
N THR A 618 -30.89 4.90 -15.75
CA THR A 618 -30.24 5.89 -16.62
C THR A 618 -28.79 6.16 -16.24
N ALA A 619 -28.05 6.81 -17.15
CA ALA A 619 -26.70 7.27 -16.87
C ALA A 619 -26.65 8.31 -15.75
N GLU A 620 -27.66 9.20 -15.63
CA GLU A 620 -27.70 10.16 -14.52
C GLU A 620 -27.83 9.43 -13.18
N GLN A 621 -28.62 8.36 -13.13
CA GLN A 621 -28.78 7.54 -11.94
C GLN A 621 -27.46 6.85 -11.55
N MET A 622 -26.74 6.24 -12.51
CA MET A 622 -25.43 5.63 -12.24
C MET A 622 -24.39 6.67 -11.81
N ASN A 623 -24.35 7.84 -12.46
CA ASN A 623 -23.45 8.92 -12.06
C ASN A 623 -23.70 9.35 -10.61
N ASN A 624 -24.97 9.49 -10.21
CA ASN A 624 -25.32 9.79 -8.84
C ASN A 624 -24.88 8.68 -7.87
N ALA A 625 -25.12 7.41 -8.21
CA ALA A 625 -24.70 6.27 -7.41
C ALA A 625 -23.18 6.24 -7.19
N LEU A 626 -22.39 6.43 -8.25
CA LEU A 626 -20.92 6.34 -8.18
C LEU A 626 -20.29 7.61 -7.57
N ASN A 627 -20.60 8.79 -8.12
CA ASN A 627 -19.87 10.03 -7.86
C ASN A 627 -20.45 10.88 -6.72
N HIS A 628 -21.64 10.57 -6.23
CA HIS A 628 -22.25 11.30 -5.11
C HIS A 628 -22.47 10.39 -3.90
N ILE A 629 -23.03 9.20 -4.11
CA ILE A 629 -23.33 8.27 -3.01
C ILE A 629 -22.06 7.50 -2.60
N LEU A 630 -21.48 6.70 -3.50
CA LEU A 630 -20.33 5.86 -3.16
C LEU A 630 -19.04 6.68 -2.98
N ALA A 631 -18.78 7.66 -3.84
CA ALA A 631 -17.63 8.57 -3.67
C ALA A 631 -17.78 9.53 -2.48
N GLY A 632 -18.99 9.65 -1.91
CA GLY A 632 -19.22 10.40 -0.67
C GLY A 632 -18.88 9.59 0.60
N LEU A 633 -18.60 8.30 0.47
CA LEU A 633 -18.15 7.47 1.60
C LEU A 633 -16.69 7.80 1.98
N PRO A 634 -16.28 7.53 3.23
CA PRO A 634 -14.90 7.77 3.66
C PRO A 634 -13.87 7.03 2.78
N ASP A 635 -12.74 7.67 2.49
CA ASP A 635 -11.67 7.12 1.63
C ASP A 635 -11.09 5.78 2.12
N ASP A 636 -11.20 5.48 3.42
CA ASP A 636 -10.76 4.21 4.00
C ASP A 636 -11.80 3.08 3.93
N THR A 637 -12.93 3.30 3.25
CA THR A 637 -13.97 2.30 3.01
C THR A 637 -13.48 1.22 2.05
N LYS A 638 -13.46 -0.03 2.51
CA LYS A 638 -13.14 -1.17 1.63
C LYS A 638 -14.36 -1.59 0.82
N VAL A 639 -14.22 -1.68 -0.49
CA VAL A 639 -15.30 -2.08 -1.39
C VAL A 639 -15.31 -3.59 -1.59
N TYR A 640 -16.43 -4.23 -1.29
CA TYR A 640 -16.71 -5.64 -1.57
C TYR A 640 -17.63 -5.72 -2.78
N LEU A 641 -17.12 -6.35 -3.84
CA LEU A 641 -17.69 -6.35 -5.18
C LEU A 641 -18.23 -7.74 -5.50
N HIS A 642 -19.52 -7.85 -5.83
CA HIS A 642 -20.10 -9.17 -6.14
C HIS A 642 -19.39 -9.83 -7.32
N ASN A 643 -18.96 -9.02 -8.30
CA ASN A 643 -18.25 -9.46 -9.49
C ASN A 643 -16.85 -8.82 -9.57
N VAL A 644 -15.81 -9.64 -9.71
CA VAL A 644 -14.41 -9.18 -9.72
C VAL A 644 -13.95 -8.76 -11.13
N PHE A 645 -14.79 -8.90 -12.16
CA PHE A 645 -14.37 -8.66 -13.54
C PHE A 645 -14.28 -7.17 -13.92
N MET A 646 -13.11 -6.76 -14.41
CA MET A 646 -12.84 -6.38 -15.82
C MET A 646 -11.33 -6.17 -16.02
N ARG A 647 -10.54 -7.26 -16.01
CA ARG A 647 -9.09 -7.21 -16.31
C ARG A 647 -8.85 -7.11 -17.83
N VAL A 648 -9.20 -5.98 -18.44
CA VAL A 648 -9.08 -5.71 -19.88
C VAL A 648 -7.67 -5.89 -20.45
N ASN A 649 -6.66 -5.89 -19.56
CA ASN A 649 -5.24 -6.06 -19.88
C ASN A 649 -4.70 -7.46 -19.60
N ASP A 650 -5.51 -8.36 -19.04
CA ASP A 650 -5.06 -9.71 -18.73
C ASP A 650 -4.80 -10.47 -20.06
N PRO A 651 -3.59 -11.04 -20.26
CA PRO A 651 -3.25 -11.74 -21.49
C PRO A 651 -4.22 -12.89 -21.84
N GLU A 652 -4.80 -13.55 -20.84
CA GLU A 652 -5.79 -14.62 -21.06
C GLU A 652 -7.11 -14.05 -21.58
N ILE A 653 -7.52 -12.89 -21.06
CA ILE A 653 -8.75 -12.17 -21.45
C ILE A 653 -8.63 -11.60 -22.86
N GLN A 654 -7.48 -11.03 -23.22
CA GLN A 654 -7.21 -10.53 -24.57
C GLN A 654 -7.18 -11.68 -25.59
N LYS A 655 -6.63 -12.83 -25.19
CA LYS A 655 -6.67 -14.06 -26.00
C LYS A 655 -8.09 -14.58 -26.19
N ALA A 656 -8.92 -14.56 -25.14
CA ALA A 656 -10.32 -14.99 -25.22
C ALA A 656 -11.15 -14.07 -26.13
N THR A 657 -11.06 -12.75 -25.93
CA THR A 657 -11.81 -11.76 -26.72
C THR A 657 -11.29 -11.56 -28.14
N LYS A 658 -10.04 -11.94 -28.40
CA LYS A 658 -9.29 -11.60 -29.62
C LYS A 658 -9.15 -10.08 -29.83
N LYS A 659 -9.16 -9.32 -28.74
CA LYS A 659 -9.02 -7.85 -28.73
C LYS A 659 -7.86 -7.48 -27.80
N THR A 660 -7.17 -6.38 -28.10
CA THR A 660 -6.09 -5.83 -27.26
C THR A 660 -6.37 -4.40 -26.81
N ASN A 661 -7.18 -3.65 -27.57
CA ASN A 661 -7.64 -2.33 -27.16
C ASN A 661 -8.62 -2.49 -25.97
N PRO A 662 -8.42 -1.80 -24.84
CA PRO A 662 -9.29 -1.93 -23.67
C PRO A 662 -10.78 -1.72 -23.96
N VAL A 663 -11.12 -0.77 -24.84
CA VAL A 663 -12.51 -0.50 -25.23
C VAL A 663 -13.09 -1.65 -26.05
N ASP A 664 -12.32 -2.21 -26.98
CA ASP A 664 -12.75 -3.37 -27.77
C ASP A 664 -12.81 -4.64 -26.93
N VAL A 665 -11.86 -4.83 -26.00
CA VAL A 665 -11.86 -5.93 -25.03
C VAL A 665 -13.08 -5.80 -24.12
N MET A 666 -13.40 -4.59 -23.63
CA MET A 666 -14.62 -4.34 -22.87
C MET A 666 -15.87 -4.65 -23.69
N HIS A 667 -15.97 -4.15 -24.92
CA HIS A 667 -17.09 -4.45 -25.80
C HIS A 667 -17.22 -5.94 -26.08
N ALA A 668 -16.12 -6.63 -26.37
CA ALA A 668 -16.10 -8.06 -26.64
C ALA A 668 -16.45 -8.90 -25.41
N LEU A 669 -15.89 -8.58 -24.22
CA LEU A 669 -16.27 -9.22 -22.96
C LEU A 669 -17.74 -8.97 -22.63
N ARG A 670 -18.23 -7.74 -22.89
CA ARG A 670 -19.61 -7.36 -22.68
C ARG A 670 -20.55 -8.14 -23.58
N GLU A 671 -20.23 -8.24 -24.87
CA GLU A 671 -20.96 -9.07 -25.84
C GLU A 671 -20.89 -10.56 -25.48
N MET A 672 -19.73 -11.06 -25.07
CA MET A 672 -19.59 -12.44 -24.59
C MET A 672 -20.47 -12.70 -23.37
N LYS A 673 -20.48 -11.81 -22.37
CA LYS A 673 -21.36 -11.89 -21.18
C LYS A 673 -22.83 -11.81 -21.57
N ASN A 674 -23.19 -10.93 -22.51
CA ASN A 674 -24.57 -10.80 -23.01
C ASN A 674 -25.03 -12.06 -23.77
N ASN A 675 -24.10 -12.79 -24.41
CA ASN A 675 -24.39 -13.96 -25.23
C ASN A 675 -24.18 -15.29 -24.50
N ILE A 676 -23.93 -15.29 -23.19
CA ILE A 676 -23.99 -16.53 -22.39
C ILE A 676 -25.45 -16.98 -22.41
N PRO A 677 -25.78 -18.14 -23.02
CA PRO A 677 -27.15 -18.61 -23.02
C PRO A 677 -27.60 -18.80 -21.58
N SER A 678 -28.66 -18.10 -21.18
CA SER A 678 -29.43 -18.47 -19.99
C SER A 678 -29.79 -19.95 -20.17
N LYS A 679 -29.53 -20.77 -19.14
CA LYS A 679 -29.66 -22.24 -19.18
C LYS A 679 -30.83 -22.70 -20.07
N PRO A 680 -30.65 -23.79 -20.85
CA PRO A 680 -31.72 -24.30 -21.69
C PRO A 680 -32.95 -24.56 -20.83
N ALA A 681 -34.08 -23.99 -21.25
CA ALA A 681 -35.39 -24.33 -20.71
C ALA A 681 -35.47 -25.85 -20.61
N VAL A 682 -35.79 -26.34 -19.41
CA VAL A 682 -36.02 -27.76 -19.12
C VAL A 682 -36.93 -28.29 -20.23
N GLN A 683 -36.37 -29.09 -21.14
CA GLN A 683 -37.16 -29.81 -22.13
C GLN A 683 -38.03 -30.76 -21.34
N LYS A 684 -39.34 -30.48 -21.33
CA LYS A 684 -40.36 -31.47 -20.99
C LYS A 684 -40.10 -32.70 -21.87
N ILE A 685 -39.61 -33.77 -21.27
CA ILE A 685 -39.81 -35.14 -21.73
C ILE A 685 -40.49 -35.87 -20.59
#